data_AF-A0A565BFB2-F1
#
_entry.id   AF-A0A565BFB2-F1
#
_cell.length_a   1.000
_cell.length_b   1.000
_cell.length_c   1.000
_cell.angle_alpha   90.00
_cell.angle_beta   90.00
_cell.angle_gamma   90.00
#
_symmetry.space_group_name_H-M   'P 1'
#
loop_
_entity.id
_entity.type
_entity.pdbx_description
1 polymer ?
#
loop_
_entity_poly.entity_id
_entity_poly.type
_entity_poly.pdbx_seq_one_letter_code
_entity_poly.pdbx_strand_id
1 'polypeptide(L)'
;MANRKLEKMASIDVHLRQLVPGKVSEDDKLVEYDALLLDRFLDILQDLHGEDLRETVQELYEHSAEYEGKHEPKKLEELGSVLTSLDPGDSIVIAKAFSHMLNLANLAEEVQIAYRRRIKKLKKGDFVDESSATTESDLEETFKKLVGDLNKSPEEIFDALKNQTVDLVLTAHPTQSVRRSLLQKHGRIRDCLAQLYAKDITPDDKQELDEALQREIQAAFRTDEIKRTPPTPQDEMRAGMSYFHETIWKGVPKFLRRVDTALKNIGIEERVPYNAPLIQFSSWMGGDRDGNPRVTPEVTRDMSMWRCTDELRLRADELHANARKDAAKHYIEFWKTIPPTEPYRVILGHVRDKLYHTRERARQLLSNGISDVPEEATFTNLEEFLEPLELCYRSLCSCGDRPIADGSLLDFLRQVSTFGLSLVRLDIRQESDRHTDVLDAITKHLDIGSYRDWSEERRQEWLLSELSGKRPLFGSDLPKTEEIADVLDTFHVIAELPSDSFGAYIISMATAPSDVLAVELLQRECHVKRPLRVVPLFEKLADLEAAPAAVARLFSVDWYKNRINGKQEVMIGYSDSGKDAGRLSAAWQLYKAQEELVKVAKEYGVKLTMFHGRGGTVGRGGGPTHLAILSQPPDTINGSLRVTVQGEVIEQSFGEEHLCFRTLQRFTAATLEHGMHPPVSPKPEWRTLLDEMAVVATEEYRSVVFQEPRFVEYFRLATPELEYGRMNIGSRPSKRKPSGGIESLRAIPWIFAWTQTRFHLPVWLGFGAAIRHVIEKDVKNLHMLQDMYKHWPFFRVTIDLIEMVFAKGDPGIAALYDKLLVSEELWPFGDKLRANFEETKKLILQTAGHKDLLEGDPYLKQRLRLRDSYITTLNVCQAYTLKRIRDPSYNVTLRPHISKEIAESSKSAQELIELNPTSEYAPGLEDTLILTMKGIAAGLQNTG
;
A
#
# COMPACT_ATOMS: atom_id res chain seq x y z
N MET A 1 -25.70 16.27 -37.37
CA MET A 1 -24.88 15.36 -36.55
C MET A 1 -23.62 16.04 -36.01
N ALA A 2 -22.80 16.74 -36.81
CA ALA A 2 -21.63 17.49 -36.32
C ALA A 2 -21.95 18.53 -35.22
N ASN A 3 -23.04 19.30 -35.34
CA ASN A 3 -23.44 20.27 -34.30
C ASN A 3 -23.92 19.62 -32.99
N ARG A 4 -24.59 18.46 -33.04
CA ARG A 4 -24.99 17.71 -31.82
C ARG A 4 -23.77 17.05 -31.13
N LYS A 5 -22.74 16.66 -31.89
CA LYS A 5 -21.48 16.12 -31.35
C LYS A 5 -20.69 17.21 -30.61
N LEU A 6 -20.64 18.42 -31.17
CA LEU A 6 -20.04 19.62 -30.53
C LEU A 6 -20.81 20.10 -29.28
N GLU A 7 -22.15 20.07 -29.28
CA GLU A 7 -22.97 20.41 -28.09
C GLU A 7 -22.81 19.38 -26.96
N LYS A 8 -22.62 18.09 -27.27
CA LYS A 8 -22.44 17.03 -26.28
C LYS A 8 -21.02 16.99 -25.69
N MET A 9 -19.97 17.28 -26.47
CA MET A 9 -18.60 17.48 -25.97
C MET A 9 -18.51 18.63 -24.94
N ALA A 10 -19.35 19.66 -25.11
CA ALA A 10 -19.45 20.75 -24.15
C ALA A 10 -20.06 20.29 -22.81
N SER A 11 -20.83 19.20 -22.74
CA SER A 11 -21.53 18.79 -21.50
C SER A 11 -20.57 18.32 -20.40
N ILE A 12 -19.68 17.36 -20.68
CA ILE A 12 -18.80 16.76 -19.65
C ILE A 12 -17.75 17.77 -19.16
N ASP A 13 -17.09 18.49 -20.07
CA ASP A 13 -16.16 19.56 -19.69
C ASP A 13 -16.86 20.66 -18.86
N VAL A 14 -18.12 21.00 -19.18
CA VAL A 14 -18.90 21.94 -18.37
C VAL A 14 -19.19 21.38 -16.97
N HIS A 15 -19.61 20.12 -16.83
CA HIS A 15 -19.85 19.51 -15.51
C HIS A 15 -18.57 19.44 -14.67
N LEU A 16 -17.45 18.99 -15.25
CA LEU A 16 -16.14 18.98 -14.58
C LEU A 16 -15.73 20.39 -14.11
N ARG A 17 -15.92 21.42 -14.96
CA ARG A 17 -15.65 22.82 -14.62
C ARG A 17 -16.62 23.39 -13.59
N GLN A 18 -17.85 22.88 -13.49
CA GLN A 18 -18.76 23.27 -12.41
C GLN A 18 -18.32 22.71 -11.06
N LEU A 19 -17.82 21.47 -11.03
CA LEU A 19 -17.28 20.85 -9.81
C LEU A 19 -15.98 21.53 -9.35
N VAL A 20 -15.15 21.94 -10.31
CA VAL A 20 -13.86 22.60 -10.09
C VAL A 20 -13.78 23.90 -10.93
N PRO A 21 -14.30 25.02 -10.43
CA PRO A 21 -14.45 26.26 -11.21
C PRO A 21 -13.15 27.05 -11.42
N GLY A 22 -12.09 26.74 -10.65
CA GLY A 22 -10.82 27.46 -10.70
C GLY A 22 -9.63 26.52 -10.85
N LYS A 23 -8.62 26.96 -11.59
CA LYS A 23 -7.33 26.27 -11.67
C LYS A 23 -6.57 26.39 -10.36
N VAL A 24 -5.92 25.31 -9.94
CA VAL A 24 -5.07 25.29 -8.72
C VAL A 24 -3.62 25.69 -9.00
N SER A 25 -3.22 25.75 -10.28
CA SER A 25 -1.95 26.31 -10.76
C SER A 25 -2.08 26.79 -12.22
N GLU A 26 -1.16 27.63 -12.70
CA GLU A 26 -1.20 28.14 -14.08
C GLU A 26 -1.10 27.01 -15.13
N ASP A 27 -0.36 25.96 -14.80
CA ASP A 27 -0.14 24.75 -15.60
C ASP A 27 -1.13 23.62 -15.29
N ASP A 28 -2.20 23.91 -14.55
CA ASP A 28 -3.26 22.96 -14.28
C ASP A 28 -4.06 22.65 -15.56
N LYS A 29 -4.00 21.39 -15.96
CA LYS A 29 -4.63 20.79 -17.13
C LYS A 29 -5.50 19.58 -16.74
N LEU A 30 -5.76 19.36 -15.45
CA LEU A 30 -6.38 18.11 -15.00
C LEU A 30 -7.79 17.92 -15.57
N VAL A 31 -8.59 18.99 -15.62
CA VAL A 31 -9.93 18.96 -16.23
C VAL A 31 -9.83 18.69 -17.74
N GLU A 32 -8.87 19.33 -18.42
CA GLU A 32 -8.64 19.13 -19.85
C GLU A 32 -8.17 17.70 -20.18
N TYR A 33 -7.38 17.09 -19.29
CA TYR A 33 -6.95 15.70 -19.40
C TYR A 33 -8.12 14.72 -19.21
N ASP A 34 -8.89 14.89 -18.13
CA ASP A 34 -10.02 14.01 -17.82
C ASP A 34 -11.09 14.10 -18.91
N ALA A 35 -11.45 15.32 -19.33
CA ALA A 35 -12.41 15.54 -20.41
C ALA A 35 -11.99 14.87 -21.73
N LEU A 36 -10.70 14.95 -22.11
CA LEU A 36 -10.20 14.30 -23.32
C LEU A 36 -10.30 12.77 -23.22
N LEU A 37 -9.88 12.18 -22.10
CA LEU A 37 -9.93 10.74 -21.90
C LEU A 37 -11.38 10.22 -21.90
N LEU A 38 -12.29 10.94 -21.25
CA LEU A 38 -13.72 10.60 -21.26
C LEU A 38 -14.33 10.71 -22.66
N ASP A 39 -14.02 11.77 -23.40
CA ASP A 39 -14.53 11.95 -24.77
C ASP A 39 -14.10 10.77 -25.67
N ARG A 40 -12.82 10.41 -25.63
CA ARG A 40 -12.30 9.26 -26.38
C ARG A 40 -12.91 7.94 -25.91
N PHE A 41 -13.08 7.75 -24.61
CA PHE A 41 -13.70 6.54 -24.08
C PHE A 41 -15.17 6.41 -24.49
N LEU A 42 -15.95 7.49 -24.47
CA LEU A 42 -17.36 7.46 -24.89
C LEU A 42 -17.52 7.20 -26.38
N ASP A 43 -16.64 7.74 -27.22
CA ASP A 43 -16.59 7.40 -28.65
C ASP A 43 -16.31 5.89 -28.83
N ILE A 44 -15.33 5.33 -28.10
CA ILE A 44 -15.05 3.88 -28.12
C ILE A 44 -16.25 3.06 -27.62
N LEU A 45 -16.92 3.50 -26.57
CA LEU A 45 -18.08 2.80 -26.01
C LEU A 45 -19.24 2.78 -27.00
N GLN A 46 -19.48 3.89 -27.69
CA GLN A 46 -20.48 3.98 -28.76
C GLN A 46 -20.15 3.02 -29.92
N ASP A 47 -18.89 2.96 -30.34
CA ASP A 47 -18.47 2.09 -31.44
C ASP A 47 -18.60 0.60 -31.08
N LEU A 48 -18.40 0.25 -29.80
CA LEU A 48 -18.46 -1.15 -29.35
C LEU A 48 -19.87 -1.64 -29.00
N HIS A 49 -20.70 -0.77 -28.41
CA HIS A 49 -21.97 -1.15 -27.78
C HIS A 49 -23.18 -0.33 -28.25
N GLY A 50 -22.99 0.67 -29.13
CA GLY A 50 -24.05 1.49 -29.69
C GLY A 50 -24.31 2.81 -28.94
N GLU A 51 -25.04 3.71 -29.60
CA GLU A 51 -25.34 5.06 -29.10
C GLU A 51 -26.18 5.04 -27.81
N ASP A 52 -27.17 4.15 -27.70
CA ASP A 52 -28.07 4.08 -26.55
C ASP A 52 -27.32 3.79 -25.23
N LEU A 53 -26.30 2.92 -25.27
CA LEU A 53 -25.47 2.63 -24.09
C LEU A 53 -24.58 3.82 -23.73
N ARG A 54 -23.96 4.45 -24.74
CA ARG A 54 -23.16 5.66 -24.53
C ARG A 54 -23.99 6.76 -23.88
N GLU A 55 -25.20 7.01 -24.38
CA GLU A 55 -26.11 8.01 -23.81
C GLU A 55 -26.50 7.65 -22.36
N THR A 56 -26.73 6.37 -22.06
CA THR A 56 -27.02 5.92 -20.68
C THR A 56 -25.84 6.15 -19.74
N VAL A 57 -24.60 5.84 -20.15
CA VAL A 57 -23.40 6.12 -19.35
C VAL A 57 -23.23 7.62 -19.12
N GLN A 58 -23.43 8.43 -20.17
CA GLN A 58 -23.34 9.88 -20.06
C GLN A 58 -24.41 10.44 -19.11
N GLU A 59 -25.66 9.99 -19.21
CA GLU A 59 -26.76 10.39 -18.32
C GLU A 59 -26.44 10.06 -16.85
N LEU A 60 -25.93 8.85 -16.57
CA LEU A 60 -25.53 8.46 -15.21
C LEU A 60 -24.38 9.33 -14.68
N TYR A 61 -23.43 9.69 -15.54
CA TYR A 61 -22.35 10.61 -15.16
C TYR A 61 -22.88 12.02 -14.86
N GLU A 62 -23.80 12.54 -15.67
CA GLU A 62 -24.40 13.86 -15.48
C GLU A 62 -25.22 13.92 -14.17
N HIS A 63 -26.07 12.93 -13.89
CA HIS A 63 -26.83 12.89 -12.64
C HIS A 63 -25.94 12.80 -11.39
N SER A 64 -24.84 12.03 -11.46
CA SER A 64 -23.89 11.96 -10.35
C SER A 64 -23.09 13.25 -10.19
N ALA A 65 -22.65 13.88 -11.27
CA ALA A 65 -21.99 15.20 -11.21
C ALA A 65 -22.92 16.30 -10.68
N GLU A 66 -24.21 16.30 -11.04
CA GLU A 66 -25.21 17.19 -10.46
C GLU A 66 -25.40 16.95 -8.96
N TYR A 67 -25.38 15.69 -8.54
CA TYR A 67 -25.39 15.33 -7.12
C TYR A 67 -24.15 15.88 -6.41
N GLU A 68 -22.93 15.72 -6.93
CA GLU A 68 -21.73 16.28 -6.29
C GLU A 68 -21.72 17.82 -6.19
N GLY A 69 -22.49 18.50 -7.05
CA GLY A 69 -22.64 19.95 -6.99
C GLY A 69 -23.56 20.44 -5.86
N LYS A 70 -24.61 19.68 -5.50
CA LYS A 70 -25.69 20.14 -4.59
C LYS A 70 -26.02 19.19 -3.44
N HIS A 71 -25.59 17.94 -3.51
CA HIS A 71 -25.91 16.81 -2.64
C HIS A 71 -27.41 16.62 -2.40
N GLU A 72 -28.24 16.77 -3.44
CA GLU A 72 -29.69 16.52 -3.36
C GLU A 72 -29.99 15.02 -3.39
N PRO A 73 -30.54 14.40 -2.31
CA PRO A 73 -30.73 12.94 -2.25
C PRO A 73 -31.64 12.39 -3.36
N LYS A 74 -32.54 13.22 -3.88
CA LYS A 74 -33.41 12.87 -5.00
C LYS A 74 -32.62 12.45 -6.25
N LYS A 75 -31.44 13.04 -6.48
CA LYS A 75 -30.57 12.67 -7.61
C LYS A 75 -30.01 11.25 -7.48
N LEU A 76 -29.74 10.78 -6.26
CA LEU A 76 -29.36 9.39 -6.01
C LEU A 76 -30.50 8.41 -6.31
N GLU A 77 -31.74 8.81 -6.04
CA GLU A 77 -32.93 8.01 -6.40
C GLU A 77 -33.17 7.99 -7.91
N GLU A 78 -32.98 9.11 -8.59
CA GLU A 78 -33.02 9.22 -10.06
C GLU A 78 -31.97 8.28 -10.70
N LEU A 79 -30.71 8.33 -10.23
CA LEU A 79 -29.65 7.37 -10.60
C LEU A 79 -30.07 5.92 -10.34
N GLY A 80 -30.59 5.66 -9.14
CA GLY A 80 -31.04 4.33 -8.73
C GLY A 80 -32.13 3.75 -9.61
N SER A 81 -33.07 4.60 -10.05
CA SER A 81 -34.16 4.21 -10.95
C SER A 81 -33.65 3.77 -12.33
N VAL A 82 -32.61 4.44 -12.85
CA VAL A 82 -31.96 4.05 -14.10
C VAL A 82 -31.22 2.73 -13.91
N LEU A 83 -30.34 2.66 -12.91
CA LEU A 83 -29.49 1.49 -12.65
C LEU A 83 -30.28 0.22 -12.32
N THR A 84 -31.35 0.32 -11.53
CA THR A 84 -32.16 -0.85 -11.15
C THR A 84 -32.99 -1.41 -12.30
N SER A 85 -33.22 -0.61 -13.34
CA SER A 85 -33.97 -1.04 -14.53
C SER A 85 -33.10 -1.77 -15.54
N LEU A 86 -31.78 -1.82 -15.37
CA LEU A 86 -30.87 -2.52 -16.28
C LEU A 86 -30.90 -4.03 -16.05
N ASP A 87 -30.87 -4.79 -17.15
CA ASP A 87 -30.62 -6.22 -17.08
C ASP A 87 -29.16 -6.51 -16.64
N PRO A 88 -28.83 -7.76 -16.26
CA PRO A 88 -27.48 -8.08 -15.78
C PRO A 88 -26.35 -7.81 -16.76
N GLY A 89 -26.56 -8.01 -18.06
CA GLY A 89 -25.55 -7.75 -19.09
C GLY A 89 -25.20 -6.27 -19.15
N ASP A 90 -26.22 -5.42 -19.24
CA ASP A 90 -26.02 -3.96 -19.22
C ASP A 90 -25.43 -3.48 -17.89
N SER A 91 -25.85 -4.07 -16.75
CA SER A 91 -25.32 -3.71 -15.42
C SER A 91 -23.81 -3.95 -15.31
N ILE A 92 -23.30 -5.05 -15.88
CA ILE A 92 -21.86 -5.34 -15.94
C ILE A 92 -21.15 -4.30 -16.80
N VAL A 93 -21.66 -3.99 -17.99
CA VAL A 93 -21.00 -3.04 -18.91
C VAL A 93 -20.98 -1.64 -18.30
N ILE A 94 -22.07 -1.18 -17.67
CA ILE A 94 -22.13 0.11 -16.97
C ILE A 94 -21.12 0.15 -15.81
N ALA A 95 -21.13 -0.85 -14.92
CA ALA A 95 -20.18 -0.88 -13.80
C ALA A 95 -18.71 -0.92 -14.28
N LYS A 96 -18.43 -1.67 -15.36
CA LYS A 96 -17.12 -1.73 -15.99
C LYS A 96 -16.73 -0.39 -16.61
N ALA A 97 -17.66 0.29 -17.29
CA ALA A 97 -17.42 1.60 -17.89
C ALA A 97 -17.05 2.65 -16.85
N PHE A 98 -17.81 2.75 -15.75
CA PHE A 98 -17.50 3.70 -14.67
C PHE A 98 -16.21 3.36 -13.92
N SER A 99 -15.92 2.08 -13.70
CA SER A 99 -14.62 1.64 -13.17
C SER A 99 -13.46 2.06 -14.10
N HIS A 100 -13.64 1.90 -15.41
CA HIS A 100 -12.63 2.26 -16.40
C HIS A 100 -12.43 3.78 -16.52
N MET A 101 -13.51 4.56 -16.53
CA MET A 101 -13.47 6.03 -16.52
C MET A 101 -12.71 6.54 -15.28
N LEU A 102 -12.95 5.93 -14.12
CA LEU A 102 -12.22 6.27 -12.89
C LEU A 102 -10.74 5.90 -12.98
N ASN A 103 -10.38 4.78 -13.61
CA ASN A 103 -8.98 4.43 -13.88
C ASN A 103 -8.33 5.49 -14.80
N LEU A 104 -9.01 5.93 -15.87
CA LEU A 104 -8.52 6.99 -16.75
C LEU A 104 -8.34 8.32 -16.01
N ALA A 105 -9.28 8.70 -15.14
CA ALA A 105 -9.17 9.90 -14.30
C ALA A 105 -7.94 9.82 -13.37
N ASN A 106 -7.68 8.66 -12.77
CA ASN A 106 -6.46 8.43 -11.97
C ASN A 106 -5.18 8.59 -12.81
N LEU A 107 -5.15 8.12 -14.06
CA LEU A 107 -4.00 8.32 -14.95
C LEU A 107 -3.80 9.79 -15.32
N ALA A 108 -4.89 10.55 -15.55
CA ALA A 108 -4.82 11.99 -15.78
C ALA A 108 -4.23 12.73 -14.56
N GLU A 109 -4.61 12.32 -13.34
CA GLU A 109 -4.02 12.86 -12.12
C GLU A 109 -2.52 12.58 -12.02
N GLU A 110 -2.10 11.34 -12.32
CA GLU A 110 -0.69 10.95 -12.29
C GLU A 110 0.15 11.81 -13.24
N VAL A 111 -0.32 12.02 -14.47
CA VAL A 111 0.33 12.90 -15.45
C VAL A 111 0.36 14.35 -14.95
N GLN A 112 -0.76 14.86 -14.44
CA GLN A 112 -0.82 16.22 -13.89
C GLN A 112 0.19 16.39 -12.75
N ILE A 113 0.32 15.43 -11.84
CA ILE A 113 1.26 15.52 -10.72
C ILE A 113 2.70 15.40 -11.22
N ALA A 114 2.98 14.47 -12.12
CA ALA A 114 4.31 14.21 -12.67
C ALA A 114 4.91 15.44 -13.36
N TYR A 115 4.09 16.18 -14.13
CA TYR A 115 4.54 17.32 -14.92
C TYR A 115 4.25 18.69 -14.31
N ARG A 116 3.56 18.76 -13.16
CA ARG A 116 3.34 20.04 -12.46
C ARG A 116 4.66 20.71 -12.11
N ARG A 117 4.78 21.99 -12.48
CA ARG A 117 5.91 22.83 -12.14
C ARG A 117 5.94 23.11 -10.64
N ARG A 118 7.10 22.92 -10.02
CA ARG A 118 7.35 23.38 -8.64
C ARG A 118 7.42 24.91 -8.60
N ILE A 119 6.58 25.54 -7.78
CA ILE A 119 6.53 27.00 -7.60
C ILE A 119 7.06 27.33 -6.20
N LYS A 120 8.30 27.81 -6.11
CA LYS A 120 8.96 28.11 -4.82
C LYS A 120 8.19 29.12 -3.96
N LYS A 121 7.43 30.03 -4.57
CA LYS A 121 6.61 31.03 -3.87
C LYS A 121 5.42 30.45 -3.08
N LEU A 122 5.06 29.18 -3.30
CA LEU A 122 4.00 28.52 -2.53
C LEU A 122 4.45 28.09 -1.13
N LYS A 123 5.76 27.95 -0.91
CA LYS A 123 6.33 27.56 0.38
C LYS A 123 6.13 28.68 1.41
N LYS A 124 5.68 28.32 2.60
CA LYS A 124 5.51 29.22 3.77
C LYS A 124 6.79 29.32 4.61
N GLY A 125 7.70 28.36 4.48
CA GLY A 125 8.97 28.31 5.21
C GLY A 125 8.87 27.60 6.56
N ASP A 126 7.86 26.75 6.78
CA ASP A 126 7.69 25.97 8.00
C ASP A 126 7.45 24.47 7.69
N PHE A 127 7.27 23.65 8.72
CA PHE A 127 7.07 22.21 8.54
C PHE A 127 5.79 21.84 7.77
N VAL A 128 4.82 22.76 7.65
CA VAL A 128 3.58 22.51 6.91
C VAL A 128 3.86 22.35 5.42
N ASP A 129 4.93 22.97 4.90
CA ASP A 129 5.35 22.79 3.51
C ASP A 129 5.60 21.31 3.17
N GLU A 130 6.01 20.50 4.14
CA GLU A 130 6.29 19.07 3.96
C GLU A 130 5.02 18.20 3.94
N SER A 131 3.83 18.79 4.07
CA SER A 131 2.55 18.06 4.02
C SER A 131 2.02 17.83 2.60
N SER A 132 2.51 18.58 1.61
CA SER A 132 2.06 18.50 0.21
C SER A 132 3.21 18.43 -0.77
N ALA A 133 3.07 17.62 -1.82
CA ALA A 133 4.12 17.41 -2.82
C ALA A 133 4.45 18.67 -3.64
N THR A 134 3.58 19.68 -3.62
CA THR A 134 3.77 20.96 -4.33
C THR A 134 4.74 21.89 -3.59
N THR A 135 4.84 21.73 -2.27
CA THR A 135 5.65 22.53 -1.35
C THR A 135 6.76 21.75 -0.68
N GLU A 136 6.74 20.41 -0.71
CA GLU A 136 7.74 19.56 -0.04
C GLU A 136 9.17 19.86 -0.52
N SER A 137 10.10 19.82 0.42
CA SER A 137 11.53 19.96 0.16
C SER A 137 12.02 18.79 -0.68
N ASP A 138 12.74 19.09 -1.76
CA ASP A 138 13.57 18.04 -2.37
C ASP A 138 14.82 17.75 -1.51
N LEU A 139 15.60 16.77 -1.94
CA LEU A 139 16.77 16.34 -1.18
C LEU A 139 17.84 17.43 -1.05
N GLU A 140 18.03 18.25 -2.08
CA GLU A 140 19.01 19.34 -2.05
C GLU A 140 18.53 20.50 -1.16
N GLU A 141 17.24 20.84 -1.24
CA GLU A 141 16.61 21.80 -0.32
C GLU A 141 16.73 21.32 1.14
N THR A 142 16.54 20.03 1.39
CA THR A 142 16.72 19.41 2.71
C THR A 142 18.17 19.55 3.18
N PHE A 143 19.17 19.20 2.34
CA PHE A 143 20.58 19.34 2.70
C PHE A 143 20.96 20.79 2.99
N LYS A 144 20.48 21.73 2.17
CA LYS A 144 20.73 23.17 2.37
C LYS A 144 20.10 23.68 3.66
N LYS A 145 18.91 23.21 4.03
CA LYS A 145 18.27 23.50 5.31
C LYS A 145 19.10 22.94 6.49
N LEU A 146 19.57 21.70 6.40
CA LEU A 146 20.42 21.08 7.42
C LEU A 146 21.74 21.85 7.62
N VAL A 147 22.38 22.28 6.53
CA VAL A 147 23.62 23.06 6.60
C VAL A 147 23.38 24.50 7.06
N GLY A 148 22.43 25.20 6.43
CA GLY A 148 22.22 26.63 6.62
C GLY A 148 21.46 26.99 7.90
N ASP A 149 20.38 26.27 8.20
CA ASP A 149 19.49 26.61 9.29
C ASP A 149 19.84 25.85 10.58
N LEU A 150 20.32 24.60 10.45
CA LEU A 150 20.62 23.73 11.59
C LEU A 150 22.12 23.54 11.86
N ASN A 151 22.99 24.21 11.10
CA ASN A 151 24.45 24.20 11.26
C ASN A 151 25.07 22.79 11.26
N LYS A 152 24.49 21.85 10.49
CA LYS A 152 25.10 20.53 10.26
C LYS A 152 26.22 20.64 9.24
N SER A 153 27.32 19.92 9.47
CA SER A 153 28.40 19.88 8.48
C SER A 153 28.00 19.00 7.29
N PRO A 154 28.50 19.28 6.07
CA PRO A 154 28.29 18.41 4.92
C PRO A 154 28.75 16.96 5.18
N GLU A 155 29.81 16.78 5.96
CA GLU A 155 30.34 15.46 6.35
C GLU A 155 29.40 14.71 7.30
N GLU A 156 28.77 15.40 8.26
CA GLU A 156 27.76 14.79 9.13
C GLU A 156 26.58 14.26 8.31
N ILE A 157 26.13 15.03 7.31
CA ILE A 157 25.05 14.64 6.38
C ILE A 157 25.46 13.41 5.56
N PHE A 158 26.69 13.42 5.02
CA PHE A 158 27.20 12.30 4.24
C PHE A 158 27.33 11.02 5.07
N ASP A 159 27.83 11.12 6.31
CA ASP A 159 27.96 9.99 7.23
C ASP A 159 26.60 9.44 7.66
N ALA A 160 25.61 10.30 7.92
CA ALA A 160 24.25 9.86 8.21
C ALA A 160 23.63 9.12 7.02
N LEU A 161 23.79 9.63 5.79
CA LEU A 161 23.29 8.97 4.58
C LEU A 161 23.93 7.60 4.35
N LYS A 162 25.24 7.44 4.60
CA LYS A 162 25.91 6.14 4.49
C LYS A 162 25.34 5.08 5.45
N ASN A 163 24.82 5.51 6.60
CA ASN A 163 24.27 4.65 7.64
C ASN A 163 22.73 4.58 7.62
N GLN A 164 22.10 5.31 6.70
CA GLN A 164 20.66 5.37 6.56
C GLN A 164 20.14 4.19 5.72
N THR A 165 18.98 3.65 6.10
CA THR A 165 18.22 2.69 5.31
C THR A 165 16.73 3.02 5.41
N VAL A 166 16.08 3.12 4.25
CA VAL A 166 14.63 3.10 4.09
C VAL A 166 14.25 1.75 3.50
N ASP A 167 13.51 0.92 4.23
CA ASP A 167 12.99 -0.37 3.77
C ASP A 167 11.48 -0.28 3.52
N LEU A 168 11.10 -0.43 2.25
CA LEU A 168 9.71 -0.32 1.78
C LEU A 168 9.11 -1.71 1.61
N VAL A 169 8.15 -2.04 2.46
CA VAL A 169 7.56 -3.39 2.52
C VAL A 169 6.27 -3.45 1.70
N LEU A 170 6.30 -4.12 0.56
CA LEU A 170 5.16 -4.24 -0.34
C LEU A 170 4.14 -5.27 0.16
N THR A 171 2.86 -4.91 0.07
CA THR A 171 1.73 -5.77 0.46
C THR A 171 0.79 -6.03 -0.71
N ALA A 172 0.04 -7.13 -0.64
CA ALA A 172 -0.98 -7.45 -1.64
C ALA A 172 -2.06 -6.37 -1.67
N HIS A 173 -2.58 -6.06 -2.85
CA HIS A 173 -3.71 -5.15 -3.00
C HIS A 173 -5.00 -5.83 -2.50
N PRO A 174 -5.83 -5.16 -1.67
CA PRO A 174 -7.01 -5.78 -1.06
C PRO A 174 -8.15 -6.16 -2.03
N THR A 175 -8.10 -5.69 -3.28
CA THR A 175 -9.17 -5.87 -4.27
C THR A 175 -8.71 -6.15 -5.70
N GLN A 176 -7.51 -5.72 -6.09
CA GLN A 176 -7.07 -5.80 -7.49
C GLN A 176 -5.60 -6.19 -7.62
N SER A 177 -5.31 -7.36 -8.19
CA SER A 177 -3.97 -7.68 -8.70
C SER A 177 -3.83 -7.15 -10.12
N VAL A 178 -3.33 -5.92 -10.29
CA VAL A 178 -3.07 -5.34 -11.62
C VAL A 178 -1.95 -6.11 -12.30
N ARG A 179 -2.22 -6.64 -13.51
CA ARG A 179 -1.22 -7.37 -14.29
C ARG A 179 -0.27 -6.38 -14.96
N ARG A 180 0.99 -6.78 -15.14
CA ARG A 180 1.98 -6.02 -15.92
C ARG A 180 1.48 -5.53 -17.28
N SER A 181 0.72 -6.34 -18.00
CA SER A 181 0.17 -5.99 -19.32
C SER A 181 -0.80 -4.81 -19.28
N LEU A 182 -1.44 -4.55 -18.13
CA LEU A 182 -2.32 -3.42 -17.90
C LEU A 182 -1.52 -2.19 -17.44
N LEU A 183 -0.53 -2.37 -16.56
CA LEU A 183 0.43 -1.29 -16.20
C LEU A 183 1.11 -0.69 -17.43
N GLN A 184 1.51 -1.52 -18.39
CA GLN A 184 2.09 -1.05 -19.65
C GLN A 184 1.11 -0.27 -20.53
N LYS A 185 -0.18 -0.65 -20.53
CA LYS A 185 -1.23 0.12 -21.23
C LYS A 185 -1.45 1.47 -20.56
N HIS A 186 -1.51 1.48 -19.23
CA HIS A 186 -1.60 2.71 -18.44
C HIS A 186 -0.38 3.62 -18.71
N GLY A 187 0.83 3.07 -18.75
CA GLY A 187 2.05 3.79 -19.14
C GLY A 187 1.91 4.46 -20.50
N ARG A 188 1.50 3.70 -21.53
CA ARG A 188 1.31 4.26 -22.88
C ARG A 188 0.21 5.33 -22.94
N ILE A 189 -0.89 5.17 -22.19
CA ILE A 189 -1.94 6.20 -22.07
C ILE A 189 -1.37 7.49 -21.47
N ARG A 190 -0.58 7.39 -20.38
CA ARG A 190 0.07 8.54 -19.75
C ARG A 190 1.08 9.21 -20.70
N ASP A 191 1.86 8.42 -21.42
CA ASP A 191 2.84 8.93 -22.40
C ASP A 191 2.15 9.69 -23.54
N CYS A 192 1.08 9.13 -24.11
CA CYS A 192 0.28 9.80 -25.14
C CYS A 192 -0.31 11.11 -24.61
N LEU A 193 -0.88 11.10 -23.40
CA LEU A 193 -1.50 12.27 -22.79
C LEU A 193 -0.48 13.40 -22.53
N ALA A 194 0.71 13.05 -22.03
CA ALA A 194 1.78 14.02 -21.82
C ALA A 194 2.28 14.63 -23.14
N GLN A 195 2.45 13.80 -24.18
CA GLN A 195 2.95 14.25 -25.49
C GLN A 195 1.93 15.10 -26.26
N LEU A 196 0.64 14.77 -26.21
CA LEU A 196 -0.44 15.53 -26.86
C LEU A 196 -0.52 17.01 -26.42
N TYR A 197 -0.03 17.29 -25.22
CA TYR A 197 -0.03 18.64 -24.63
C TYR A 197 1.36 19.29 -24.61
N ALA A 198 2.32 18.75 -25.37
CA ALA A 198 3.59 19.39 -25.64
C ALA A 198 3.39 20.72 -26.38
N LYS A 199 4.27 21.70 -26.12
CA LYS A 199 4.09 23.09 -26.58
C LYS A 199 4.13 23.26 -28.11
N ASP A 200 4.99 22.49 -28.78
CA ASP A 200 5.32 22.65 -30.21
C ASP A 200 5.04 21.36 -31.00
N ILE A 201 3.92 20.69 -30.69
CA ILE A 201 3.48 19.47 -31.40
C ILE A 201 2.94 19.79 -32.80
N THR A 202 3.35 19.02 -33.81
CA THR A 202 2.82 19.20 -35.18
C THR A 202 1.39 18.65 -35.29
N PRO A 203 0.58 19.10 -36.26
CA PRO A 203 -0.76 18.55 -36.48
C PRO A 203 -0.76 17.04 -36.76
N ASP A 204 0.22 16.56 -37.52
CA ASP A 204 0.35 15.15 -37.88
C ASP A 204 0.72 14.32 -36.64
N ASP A 205 1.73 14.75 -35.86
CA ASP A 205 2.12 14.07 -34.61
C ASP A 205 0.94 14.01 -33.62
N LYS A 206 0.15 15.10 -33.54
CA LYS A 206 -1.02 15.17 -32.68
C LYS A 206 -2.09 14.18 -33.11
N GLN A 207 -2.33 14.05 -34.42
CA GLN A 207 -3.28 13.07 -34.94
C GLN A 207 -2.82 11.64 -34.64
N GLU A 208 -1.55 11.32 -34.92
CA GLU A 208 -0.98 9.99 -34.66
C GLU A 208 -1.04 9.62 -33.16
N LEU A 209 -0.76 10.59 -32.28
CA LEU A 209 -0.84 10.38 -30.83
C LEU A 209 -2.29 10.23 -30.33
N ASP A 210 -3.25 10.93 -30.93
CA ASP A 210 -4.67 10.78 -30.60
C ASP A 210 -5.20 9.39 -31.03
N GLU A 211 -4.81 8.93 -32.22
CA GLU A 211 -5.10 7.56 -32.70
C GLU A 211 -4.45 6.50 -31.80
N ALA A 212 -3.20 6.72 -31.37
CA ALA A 212 -2.52 5.84 -30.43
C ALA A 212 -3.23 5.80 -29.06
N LEU A 213 -3.66 6.96 -28.54
CA LEU A 213 -4.40 7.07 -27.29
C LEU A 213 -5.72 6.28 -27.35
N GLN A 214 -6.50 6.45 -28.42
CA GLN A 214 -7.75 5.70 -28.65
C GLN A 214 -7.51 4.19 -28.63
N ARG A 215 -6.49 3.74 -29.36
CA ARG A 215 -6.12 2.32 -29.44
C ARG A 215 -5.75 1.74 -28.07
N GLU A 216 -4.99 2.48 -27.25
CA GLU A 216 -4.60 2.01 -25.93
C GLU A 216 -5.76 2.02 -24.91
N ILE A 217 -6.65 3.03 -24.94
CA ILE A 217 -7.87 3.06 -24.13
C ILE A 217 -8.75 1.85 -24.49
N GLN A 218 -9.01 1.62 -25.78
CA GLN A 218 -9.81 0.49 -26.23
C GLN A 218 -9.16 -0.86 -25.84
N ALA A 219 -7.85 -0.98 -25.96
CA ALA A 219 -7.12 -2.18 -25.54
C ALA A 219 -7.22 -2.43 -24.04
N ALA A 220 -7.19 -1.37 -23.21
CA ALA A 220 -7.37 -1.47 -21.78
C ALA A 220 -8.81 -1.88 -21.42
N PHE A 221 -9.82 -1.23 -22.00
CA PHE A 221 -11.23 -1.55 -21.75
C PHE A 221 -11.64 -2.98 -22.16
N ARG A 222 -11.11 -3.46 -23.29
CA ARG A 222 -11.36 -4.84 -23.77
C ARG A 222 -10.57 -5.90 -23.02
N THR A 223 -9.58 -5.52 -22.20
CA THR A 223 -8.86 -6.46 -21.33
C THR A 223 -9.71 -6.70 -20.08
N ASP A 224 -10.01 -7.97 -19.77
CA ASP A 224 -10.86 -8.29 -18.62
C ASP A 224 -10.21 -7.97 -17.27
N GLU A 225 -10.87 -7.11 -16.49
CA GLU A 225 -10.52 -6.76 -15.11
C GLU A 225 -11.05 -7.76 -14.07
N ILE A 226 -12.07 -8.56 -14.45
CA ILE A 226 -12.67 -9.58 -13.58
C ILE A 226 -11.83 -10.85 -13.67
N LYS A 227 -11.19 -11.22 -12.56
CA LYS A 227 -10.66 -12.56 -12.37
C LYS A 227 -11.80 -13.45 -11.87
N ARG A 228 -12.16 -14.47 -12.66
CA ARG A 228 -13.22 -15.43 -12.30
C ARG A 228 -12.77 -16.41 -11.23
N THR A 229 -11.49 -16.73 -11.20
CA THR A 229 -10.86 -17.48 -10.11
C THR A 229 -10.24 -16.53 -9.09
N PRO A 230 -10.32 -16.82 -7.78
CA PRO A 230 -9.59 -16.06 -6.78
C PRO A 230 -8.09 -16.05 -7.11
N PRO A 231 -7.38 -14.92 -6.93
CA PRO A 231 -5.95 -14.89 -7.13
C PRO A 231 -5.26 -15.85 -6.15
N THR A 232 -4.30 -16.62 -6.65
CA THR A 232 -3.39 -17.37 -5.78
C THR A 232 -2.39 -16.40 -5.13
N PRO A 233 -1.80 -16.74 -3.97
CA PRO A 233 -0.71 -15.94 -3.40
C PRO A 233 0.44 -15.70 -4.39
N GLN A 234 0.73 -16.67 -5.27
CA GLN A 234 1.73 -16.53 -6.34
C GLN A 234 1.33 -15.46 -7.36
N ASP A 235 0.05 -15.39 -7.74
CA ASP A 235 -0.45 -14.33 -8.62
C ASP A 235 -0.32 -12.94 -7.99
N GLU A 236 -0.60 -12.81 -6.69
CA GLU A 236 -0.45 -11.56 -5.94
C GLU A 236 1.02 -11.11 -5.94
N MET A 237 1.97 -12.01 -5.67
CA MET A 237 3.40 -11.69 -5.75
C MET A 237 3.79 -11.23 -7.15
N ARG A 238 3.43 -11.97 -8.22
CA ARG A 238 3.77 -11.56 -9.60
C ARG A 238 3.20 -10.19 -9.97
N ALA A 239 1.98 -9.89 -9.52
CA ALA A 239 1.37 -8.58 -9.73
C ALA A 239 2.16 -7.48 -8.99
N GLY A 240 2.47 -7.68 -7.71
CA GLY A 240 3.27 -6.74 -6.92
C GLY A 240 4.68 -6.52 -7.49
N MET A 241 5.32 -7.57 -8.03
CA MET A 241 6.63 -7.46 -8.66
C MET A 241 6.61 -6.67 -9.98
N SER A 242 5.45 -6.45 -10.59
CA SER A 242 5.35 -5.74 -11.87
C SER A 242 5.83 -4.28 -11.77
N TYR A 243 5.69 -3.64 -10.61
CA TYR A 243 6.20 -2.27 -10.39
C TYR A 243 7.72 -2.17 -10.39
N PHE A 244 8.43 -3.25 -10.02
CA PHE A 244 9.89 -3.26 -10.15
C PHE A 244 10.31 -3.18 -11.60
N HIS A 245 9.65 -3.97 -12.46
CA HIS A 245 9.95 -4.00 -13.88
C HIS A 245 9.68 -2.65 -14.53
N GLU A 246 8.52 -2.07 -14.25
CA GLU A 246 8.07 -0.89 -14.97
C GLU A 246 8.77 0.40 -14.49
N THR A 247 9.03 0.58 -13.19
CA THR A 247 9.54 1.86 -12.67
C THR A 247 10.67 1.74 -11.64
N ILE A 248 10.54 0.90 -10.59
CA ILE A 248 11.45 0.95 -9.42
C ILE A 248 12.88 0.56 -9.81
N TRP A 249 13.06 -0.45 -10.67
CA TRP A 249 14.37 -0.92 -11.11
C TRP A 249 15.22 0.20 -11.72
N LYS A 250 14.61 1.07 -12.52
CA LYS A 250 15.27 2.24 -13.14
C LYS A 250 15.23 3.48 -12.22
N GLY A 251 14.19 3.59 -11.40
CA GLY A 251 13.95 4.70 -10.48
C GLY A 251 15.01 4.82 -9.38
N VAL A 252 15.42 3.70 -8.78
CA VAL A 252 16.43 3.68 -7.70
C VAL A 252 17.78 4.26 -8.14
N PRO A 253 18.46 3.77 -9.19
CA PRO A 253 19.75 4.32 -9.58
C PRO A 253 19.64 5.79 -10.05
N LYS A 254 18.54 6.16 -10.73
CA LYS A 254 18.25 7.56 -11.11
C LYS A 254 18.15 8.46 -9.87
N PHE A 255 17.47 8.00 -8.83
CA PHE A 255 17.38 8.70 -7.55
C PHE A 255 18.74 8.78 -6.83
N LEU A 256 19.49 7.68 -6.70
CA LEU A 256 20.80 7.70 -6.06
C LEU A 256 21.80 8.62 -6.79
N ARG A 257 21.68 8.76 -8.11
CA ARG A 257 22.43 9.76 -8.87
C ARG A 257 22.06 11.19 -8.50
N ARG A 258 20.78 11.46 -8.18
CA ARG A 258 20.35 12.77 -7.62
C ARG A 258 20.96 13.02 -6.24
N VAL A 259 21.08 12.00 -5.40
CA VAL A 259 21.78 12.11 -4.10
C VAL A 259 23.21 12.56 -4.32
N ASP A 260 23.94 11.94 -5.25
CA ASP A 260 25.31 12.35 -5.59
C ASP A 260 25.38 13.83 -6.04
N THR A 261 24.43 14.27 -6.86
CA THR A 261 24.36 15.67 -7.30
C THR A 261 24.11 16.62 -6.12
N ALA A 262 23.17 16.29 -5.24
CA ALA A 262 22.84 17.10 -4.08
C ALA A 262 24.02 17.20 -3.09
N LEU A 263 24.77 16.10 -2.89
CA LEU A 263 25.99 16.07 -2.08
C LEU A 263 27.09 17.00 -2.64
N LYS A 264 27.33 16.94 -3.95
CA LYS A 264 28.29 17.85 -4.61
C LYS A 264 27.92 19.32 -4.43
N ASN A 265 26.63 19.63 -4.52
CA ASN A 265 26.14 21.00 -4.38
C ASN A 265 26.29 21.57 -2.95
N ILE A 266 26.58 20.74 -1.95
CA ILE A 266 26.92 21.17 -0.58
C ILE A 266 28.42 20.99 -0.25
N GLY A 267 29.26 20.63 -1.24
CA GLY A 267 30.72 20.54 -1.08
C GLY A 267 31.28 19.12 -0.88
N ILE A 268 30.45 18.07 -0.96
CA ILE A 268 30.93 16.67 -0.89
C ILE A 268 31.21 16.16 -2.31
N GLU A 269 32.49 16.02 -2.66
CA GLU A 269 32.91 15.53 -3.98
C GLU A 269 32.73 14.01 -4.16
N GLU A 270 32.57 13.28 -3.05
CA GLU A 270 32.32 11.85 -3.03
C GLU A 270 30.89 11.50 -3.42
N ARG A 271 30.72 10.35 -4.07
CA ARG A 271 29.41 9.75 -4.31
C ARG A 271 29.00 8.94 -3.11
N VAL A 272 27.69 8.70 -2.94
CA VAL A 272 27.24 7.66 -2.01
C VAL A 272 27.85 6.33 -2.45
N PRO A 273 28.55 5.60 -1.55
CA PRO A 273 29.10 4.29 -1.87
C PRO A 273 28.03 3.37 -2.48
N TYR A 274 28.36 2.67 -3.56
CA TYR A 274 27.37 1.85 -4.29
C TYR A 274 26.78 0.72 -3.44
N ASN A 275 27.51 0.30 -2.41
CA ASN A 275 27.13 -0.74 -1.46
C ASN A 275 26.39 -0.21 -0.21
N ALA A 276 26.13 1.11 -0.12
CA ALA A 276 25.31 1.66 0.95
C ALA A 276 23.83 1.29 0.72
N PRO A 277 23.16 0.60 1.66
CA PRO A 277 21.78 0.13 1.48
C PRO A 277 20.79 1.27 1.82
N LEU A 278 20.88 2.40 1.11
CA LEU A 278 20.06 3.59 1.39
C LEU A 278 18.56 3.31 1.22
N ILE A 279 18.22 2.50 0.22
CA ILE A 279 16.87 2.01 -0.04
C ILE A 279 16.93 0.49 -0.11
N GLN A 280 15.94 -0.18 0.47
CA GLN A 280 15.71 -1.62 0.40
C GLN A 280 14.22 -1.87 0.15
N PHE A 281 13.90 -3.06 -0.35
CA PHE A 281 12.52 -3.48 -0.54
C PHE A 281 12.29 -4.85 0.11
N SER A 282 11.16 -4.97 0.78
CA SER A 282 10.67 -6.22 1.34
C SER A 282 9.28 -6.54 0.80
N SER A 283 8.80 -7.76 1.02
CA SER A 283 7.47 -8.19 0.61
C SER A 283 6.80 -9.04 1.69
N TRP A 284 5.48 -8.91 1.81
CA TRP A 284 4.62 -9.83 2.57
C TRP A 284 3.91 -10.87 1.70
N MET A 285 3.89 -10.66 0.39
CA MET A 285 3.19 -11.53 -0.57
C MET A 285 3.88 -12.90 -0.60
N GLY A 286 3.22 -13.91 -0.02
CA GLY A 286 3.73 -15.28 0.10
C GLY A 286 4.42 -15.62 1.43
N GLY A 287 4.57 -14.66 2.34
CA GLY A 287 5.18 -14.86 3.66
C GLY A 287 4.25 -14.53 4.83
N ASP A 288 3.30 -13.63 4.63
CA ASP A 288 2.26 -13.31 5.60
C ASP A 288 1.12 -14.33 5.59
N ARG A 289 1.14 -15.22 6.59
CA ARG A 289 0.19 -16.32 6.79
C ARG A 289 -0.74 -16.13 7.97
N ASP A 290 -0.65 -15.00 8.68
CA ASP A 290 -1.56 -14.63 9.77
C ASP A 290 -3.01 -14.80 9.28
N GLY A 291 -3.69 -15.83 9.81
CA GLY A 291 -5.00 -16.37 9.42
C GLY A 291 -5.30 -16.32 7.92
N ASN A 292 -4.30 -16.65 7.10
CA ASN A 292 -4.50 -17.00 5.70
C ASN A 292 -3.92 -18.40 5.43
N PRO A 293 -4.74 -19.47 5.53
CA PRO A 293 -4.27 -20.84 5.33
C PRO A 293 -3.85 -21.12 3.88
N ARG A 294 -4.13 -20.22 2.92
CA ARG A 294 -3.65 -20.34 1.54
C ARG A 294 -2.16 -20.04 1.38
N VAL A 295 -1.53 -19.41 2.36
CA VAL A 295 -0.08 -19.18 2.37
C VAL A 295 0.60 -20.34 3.09
N THR A 296 0.84 -21.41 2.33
CA THR A 296 1.47 -22.64 2.84
C THR A 296 3.00 -22.54 2.82
N PRO A 297 3.73 -23.48 3.45
CA PRO A 297 5.19 -23.53 3.34
C PRO A 297 5.67 -23.65 1.89
N GLU A 298 4.96 -24.39 1.04
CA GLU A 298 5.26 -24.52 -0.40
C GLU A 298 5.14 -23.17 -1.12
N VAL A 299 4.07 -22.40 -0.86
CA VAL A 299 3.93 -21.04 -1.38
C VAL A 299 5.12 -20.17 -0.96
N THR A 300 5.51 -20.20 0.33
CA THR A 300 6.68 -19.44 0.79
C THR A 300 7.97 -19.88 0.08
N ARG A 301 8.14 -21.18 -0.17
CA ARG A 301 9.28 -21.70 -0.93
C ARG A 301 9.28 -21.15 -2.36
N ASP A 302 8.17 -21.26 -3.07
CA ASP A 302 8.02 -20.78 -4.44
C ASP A 302 8.39 -19.30 -4.57
N MET A 303 7.89 -18.48 -3.65
CA MET A 303 8.07 -17.03 -3.66
C MET A 303 9.51 -16.64 -3.27
N SER A 304 10.12 -17.37 -2.33
CA SER A 304 11.51 -17.13 -1.91
C SER A 304 12.55 -17.61 -2.92
N MET A 305 12.17 -18.55 -3.79
CA MET A 305 12.98 -19.07 -4.90
C MET A 305 12.79 -18.29 -6.21
N TRP A 306 11.98 -17.24 -6.23
CA TRP A 306 11.76 -16.35 -7.39
C TRP A 306 12.98 -15.43 -7.67
N ARG A 307 14.18 -16.02 -7.61
CA ARG A 307 15.51 -15.40 -7.53
C ARG A 307 16.04 -14.81 -8.84
N CYS A 308 15.38 -15.07 -9.96
CA CYS A 308 15.86 -14.65 -11.27
C CYS A 308 14.67 -14.41 -12.18
N THR A 309 14.26 -13.16 -12.28
CA THR A 309 13.25 -12.72 -13.22
C THR A 309 13.84 -12.68 -14.65
N ASP A 310 13.00 -12.54 -15.68
CA ASP A 310 13.42 -12.29 -17.08
C ASP A 310 14.30 -11.02 -17.23
N GLU A 311 14.47 -10.24 -16.17
CA GLU A 311 15.06 -8.92 -16.09
C GLU A 311 16.59 -8.97 -16.02
N LEU A 312 17.17 -9.96 -15.35
CA LEU A 312 18.62 -10.21 -15.45
C LEU A 312 19.02 -10.58 -16.87
N ARG A 313 18.11 -11.26 -17.60
CA ARG A 313 18.26 -11.52 -19.03
C ARG A 313 18.09 -10.25 -19.85
N LEU A 314 17.01 -9.48 -19.66
CA LEU A 314 16.80 -8.20 -20.37
C LEU A 314 17.93 -7.20 -20.12
N ARG A 315 18.52 -7.17 -18.93
CA ARG A 315 19.65 -6.28 -18.61
C ARG A 315 20.97 -6.81 -19.17
N ALA A 316 21.19 -8.12 -19.17
CA ALA A 316 22.28 -8.71 -19.95
C ALA A 316 22.13 -8.38 -21.46
N ASP A 317 20.88 -8.36 -21.96
CA ASP A 317 20.53 -8.00 -23.33
C ASP A 317 20.70 -6.48 -23.59
N GLU A 318 20.34 -5.59 -22.64
CA GLU A 318 20.49 -4.13 -22.74
C GLU A 318 21.94 -3.63 -22.59
N LEU A 319 22.72 -4.23 -21.68
CA LEU A 319 24.16 -3.98 -21.55
C LEU A 319 24.90 -4.40 -22.83
N HIS A 320 24.33 -5.35 -23.57
CA HIS A 320 24.78 -5.78 -24.89
C HIS A 320 24.27 -4.86 -26.02
N ALA A 321 23.01 -4.42 -25.99
CA ALA A 321 22.41 -3.55 -27.01
C ALA A 321 23.08 -2.17 -27.09
N ASN A 322 23.61 -1.65 -25.97
CA ASN A 322 24.39 -0.41 -25.95
C ASN A 322 25.83 -0.58 -26.50
N ALA A 323 26.19 -1.77 -26.99
CA ALA A 323 27.55 -2.10 -27.42
C ALA A 323 27.76 -2.10 -28.96
N ARG A 324 26.74 -1.84 -29.80
CA ARG A 324 26.79 -1.18 -31.14
C ARG A 324 25.49 -1.39 -31.95
N LYS A 325 25.15 -0.38 -32.75
CA LYS A 325 24.20 -0.41 -33.87
C LYS A 325 24.56 -1.50 -34.87
N ASP A 326 23.70 -2.50 -35.04
CA ASP A 326 22.93 -2.76 -36.27
C ASP A 326 22.11 -4.05 -36.10
N ALA A 327 20.93 -4.04 -36.70
CA ALA A 327 19.84 -4.95 -36.40
C ALA A 327 19.99 -6.39 -36.94
N ALA A 328 19.32 -7.29 -36.23
CA ALA A 328 18.70 -8.55 -36.68
C ALA A 328 19.59 -9.80 -36.87
N LYS A 329 19.51 -10.75 -35.93
CA LYS A 329 18.89 -12.09 -36.12
C LYS A 329 18.96 -12.96 -34.85
N HIS A 330 17.91 -13.72 -34.65
CA HIS A 330 17.53 -14.42 -33.42
C HIS A 330 18.53 -15.50 -32.92
N TYR A 331 18.85 -15.39 -31.62
CA TYR A 331 19.34 -16.38 -30.65
C TYR A 331 20.65 -17.17 -30.88
N ILE A 332 21.21 -17.30 -32.09
CA ILE A 332 22.44 -18.11 -32.32
C ILE A 332 23.75 -17.29 -32.23
N GLU A 333 23.72 -15.96 -32.39
CA GLU A 333 24.94 -15.14 -32.32
C GLU A 333 25.40 -14.75 -30.91
N PHE A 334 24.54 -14.92 -29.88
CA PHE A 334 24.82 -14.53 -28.49
C PHE A 334 25.96 -15.33 -27.81
N TRP A 335 26.34 -16.46 -28.40
CA TRP A 335 27.40 -17.35 -27.91
C TRP A 335 28.62 -17.38 -28.84
N LYS A 336 28.77 -16.41 -29.74
CA LYS A 336 30.03 -16.23 -30.47
C LYS A 336 31.16 -15.98 -29.48
N THR A 337 32.30 -16.61 -29.70
CA THR A 337 33.49 -16.45 -28.86
C THR A 337 33.86 -14.97 -28.77
N ILE A 338 33.80 -14.41 -27.55
CA ILE A 338 34.22 -13.04 -27.29
C ILE A 338 35.75 -12.99 -27.46
N PRO A 339 36.30 -12.11 -28.31
CA PRO A 339 37.74 -11.99 -28.48
C PRO A 339 38.42 -11.61 -27.16
N PRO A 340 39.60 -12.18 -26.85
CA PRO A 340 40.37 -11.80 -25.64
C PRO A 340 40.75 -10.32 -25.59
N THR A 341 40.69 -9.61 -26.73
CA THR A 341 40.92 -8.16 -26.83
C THR A 341 39.80 -7.32 -26.22
N GLU A 342 38.69 -7.92 -25.80
CA GLU A 342 37.55 -7.26 -25.16
C GLU A 342 37.38 -7.69 -23.69
N PRO A 343 38.32 -7.37 -22.79
CA PRO A 343 38.43 -7.99 -21.46
C PRO A 343 37.17 -7.83 -20.59
N TYR A 344 36.55 -6.65 -20.58
CA TYR A 344 35.31 -6.41 -19.85
C TYR A 344 34.15 -7.27 -20.36
N ARG A 345 34.06 -7.47 -21.70
CA ARG A 345 33.01 -8.32 -22.29
C ARG A 345 33.22 -9.79 -21.97
N VAL A 346 34.47 -10.26 -21.85
CA VAL A 346 34.78 -11.62 -21.42
C VAL A 346 34.28 -11.87 -19.99
N ILE A 347 34.59 -10.97 -19.06
CA ILE A 347 34.15 -11.08 -17.65
C ILE A 347 32.62 -10.99 -17.57
N LEU A 348 32.01 -10.00 -18.21
CA LEU A 348 30.56 -9.81 -18.18
C LEU A 348 29.81 -10.96 -18.90
N GLY A 349 30.43 -11.58 -19.91
CA GLY A 349 29.94 -12.81 -20.53
C GLY A 349 29.88 -13.96 -19.53
N HIS A 350 30.92 -14.15 -18.72
CA HIS A 350 30.92 -15.16 -17.65
C HIS A 350 29.84 -14.88 -16.57
N VAL A 351 29.69 -13.61 -16.17
CA VAL A 351 28.63 -13.19 -15.24
C VAL A 351 27.25 -13.54 -15.79
N ARG A 352 26.99 -13.23 -17.06
CA ARG A 352 25.74 -13.59 -17.75
C ARG A 352 25.50 -15.09 -17.72
N ASP A 353 26.51 -15.91 -18.00
CA ASP A 353 26.38 -17.36 -18.06
C ASP A 353 26.03 -17.94 -16.68
N LYS A 354 26.70 -17.47 -15.62
CA LYS A 354 26.34 -17.81 -14.24
C LYS A 354 24.93 -17.35 -13.85
N LEU A 355 24.51 -16.15 -14.27
CA LEU A 355 23.14 -15.67 -14.06
C LEU A 355 22.10 -16.56 -14.75
N TYR A 356 22.38 -16.99 -15.99
CA TYR A 356 21.53 -17.93 -16.72
C TYR A 356 21.38 -19.25 -15.97
N HIS A 357 22.48 -19.82 -15.47
CA HIS A 357 22.45 -21.03 -14.65
C HIS A 357 21.71 -20.82 -13.32
N THR A 358 21.89 -19.67 -12.67
CA THR A 358 21.17 -19.31 -11.44
C THR A 358 19.66 -19.31 -11.67
N ARG A 359 19.23 -18.75 -12.81
CA ARG A 359 17.82 -18.76 -13.23
C ARG A 359 17.31 -20.16 -13.53
N GLU A 360 18.03 -20.92 -14.36
CA GLU A 360 17.59 -22.27 -14.72
C GLU A 360 17.53 -23.19 -13.51
N ARG A 361 18.47 -23.06 -12.56
CA ARG A 361 18.43 -23.77 -11.28
C ARG A 361 17.16 -23.42 -10.51
N ALA A 362 16.87 -22.13 -10.32
CA ALA A 362 15.65 -21.69 -9.65
C ALA A 362 14.38 -22.18 -10.36
N ARG A 363 14.33 -22.12 -11.69
CA ARG A 363 13.20 -22.61 -12.49
C ARG A 363 12.99 -24.12 -12.34
N GLN A 364 14.06 -24.91 -12.37
CA GLN A 364 13.99 -26.36 -12.21
C GLN A 364 13.55 -26.74 -10.79
N LEU A 365 14.10 -26.08 -9.76
CA LEU A 365 13.68 -26.26 -8.37
C LEU A 365 12.20 -25.90 -8.17
N LEU A 366 11.74 -24.81 -8.77
CA LEU A 366 10.33 -24.39 -8.71
C LEU A 366 9.39 -25.36 -9.44
N SER A 367 9.84 -25.95 -10.55
CA SER A 367 8.98 -26.84 -11.36
C SER A 367 8.93 -28.27 -10.80
N ASN A 368 10.07 -28.77 -10.31
CA ASN A 368 10.29 -30.19 -10.05
C ASN A 368 10.89 -30.49 -8.66
N GLY A 369 11.24 -29.48 -7.86
CA GLY A 369 11.91 -29.65 -6.56
C GLY A 369 13.41 -30.03 -6.63
N ILE A 370 13.93 -30.36 -7.83
CA ILE A 370 15.32 -30.76 -8.07
C ILE A 370 15.90 -30.03 -9.29
N SER A 371 17.22 -29.89 -9.35
CA SER A 371 17.91 -29.26 -10.48
C SER A 371 19.21 -29.97 -10.85
N ASP A 372 19.42 -30.17 -12.14
CA ASP A 372 20.66 -30.72 -12.72
C ASP A 372 21.78 -29.66 -12.82
N VAL A 373 21.46 -28.38 -12.62
CA VAL A 373 22.43 -27.29 -12.66
C VAL A 373 23.16 -27.25 -11.31
N PRO A 374 24.48 -27.50 -11.24
CA PRO A 374 25.23 -27.53 -9.99
C PRO A 374 25.30 -26.13 -9.34
N GLU A 375 25.40 -26.04 -8.01
CA GLU A 375 25.45 -24.75 -7.30
C GLU A 375 26.67 -23.91 -7.70
N GLU A 376 27.79 -24.55 -7.99
CA GLU A 376 29.06 -23.94 -8.38
C GLU A 376 28.96 -23.20 -9.73
N ALA A 377 27.98 -23.56 -10.56
CA ALA A 377 27.68 -22.88 -11.81
C ALA A 377 26.76 -21.66 -11.63
N THR A 378 26.29 -21.39 -10.41
CA THR A 378 25.33 -20.33 -10.08
C THR A 378 25.93 -19.29 -9.13
N PHE A 379 25.24 -18.16 -8.96
CA PHE A 379 25.51 -17.23 -7.87
C PHE A 379 24.74 -17.65 -6.62
N THR A 380 25.47 -17.95 -5.55
CA THR A 380 24.87 -18.42 -4.28
C THR A 380 24.75 -17.32 -3.22
N ASN A 381 25.56 -16.27 -3.35
CA ASN A 381 25.62 -15.12 -2.46
C ASN A 381 25.88 -13.83 -3.27
N LEU A 382 25.65 -12.69 -2.62
CA LEU A 382 25.72 -11.39 -3.28
C LEU A 382 27.16 -10.99 -3.59
N GLU A 383 28.11 -11.35 -2.73
CA GLU A 383 29.53 -11.02 -2.86
C GLU A 383 30.13 -11.66 -4.12
N GLU A 384 29.75 -12.91 -4.43
CA GLU A 384 30.15 -13.61 -5.65
C GLU A 384 29.67 -12.87 -6.91
N PHE A 385 28.46 -12.28 -6.85
CA PHE A 385 27.91 -11.51 -7.98
C PHE A 385 28.54 -10.12 -8.10
N LEU A 386 28.84 -9.45 -6.98
CA LEU A 386 29.47 -8.14 -6.95
C LEU A 386 30.94 -8.15 -7.38
N GLU A 387 31.71 -9.17 -7.00
CA GLU A 387 33.16 -9.25 -7.26
C GLU A 387 33.57 -8.90 -8.72
N PRO A 388 33.01 -9.56 -9.76
CA PRO A 388 33.42 -9.28 -11.14
C PRO A 388 33.00 -7.88 -11.61
N LEU A 389 31.91 -7.33 -11.07
CA LEU A 389 31.42 -5.98 -11.37
C LEU A 389 32.32 -4.92 -10.73
N GLU A 390 32.71 -5.12 -9.48
CA GLU A 390 33.66 -4.27 -8.77
C GLU A 390 35.05 -4.32 -9.40
N LEU A 391 35.49 -5.49 -9.90
CA LEU A 391 36.72 -5.63 -10.65
C LEU A 391 36.70 -4.75 -11.92
N CYS A 392 35.60 -4.79 -12.68
CA CYS A 392 35.41 -3.92 -13.84
C CYS A 392 35.43 -2.43 -13.43
N TYR A 393 34.77 -2.08 -12.32
CA TYR A 393 34.73 -0.70 -11.82
C TYR A 393 36.12 -0.20 -11.42
N ARG A 394 36.86 -0.95 -10.59
CA ARG A 394 38.23 -0.62 -10.18
C ARG A 394 39.19 -0.51 -11.37
N SER A 395 39.05 -1.40 -12.35
CA SER A 395 39.86 -1.38 -13.59
C SER A 395 39.60 -0.13 -14.42
N LEU A 396 38.34 0.21 -14.70
CA LEU A 396 37.97 1.44 -15.44
C LEU A 396 38.48 2.68 -14.70
N CYS A 397 38.31 2.76 -13.38
CA CYS A 397 38.84 3.89 -12.60
C CYS A 397 40.36 4.01 -12.69
N SER A 398 41.09 2.89 -12.61
CA SER A 398 42.56 2.87 -12.67
C SER A 398 43.11 3.24 -14.04
N CYS A 399 42.35 2.99 -15.12
CA CYS A 399 42.68 3.39 -16.49
C CYS A 399 42.31 4.85 -16.83
N GLY A 400 41.74 5.62 -15.89
CA GLY A 400 41.28 6.99 -16.13
C GLY A 400 39.84 7.11 -16.67
N ASP A 401 39.15 5.98 -16.86
CA ASP A 401 37.79 5.90 -17.42
C ASP A 401 36.69 5.95 -16.34
N ARG A 402 36.95 6.61 -15.21
CA ARG A 402 35.96 6.78 -14.12
C ARG A 402 34.61 7.36 -14.60
N PRO A 403 34.54 8.30 -15.57
CA PRO A 403 33.26 8.76 -16.10
C PRO A 403 32.41 7.64 -16.73
N ILE A 404 33.04 6.63 -17.32
CA ILE A 404 32.36 5.44 -17.88
C ILE A 404 31.90 4.54 -16.73
N ALA A 405 32.76 4.29 -15.74
CA ALA A 405 32.44 3.47 -14.57
C ALA A 405 31.24 4.05 -13.79
N ASP A 406 31.18 5.38 -13.65
CA ASP A 406 30.11 6.13 -12.98
C ASP A 406 28.81 6.23 -13.81
N GLY A 407 28.80 5.68 -15.03
CA GLY A 407 27.62 5.54 -15.88
C GLY A 407 26.78 4.32 -15.53
N SER A 408 26.54 3.45 -16.52
CA SER A 408 25.67 2.28 -16.39
C SER A 408 26.20 1.20 -15.43
N LEU A 409 27.52 1.10 -15.25
CA LEU A 409 28.11 0.11 -14.34
C LEU A 409 27.80 0.48 -12.88
N LEU A 410 27.93 1.76 -12.51
CA LEU A 410 27.54 2.24 -11.18
C LEU A 410 26.04 2.05 -10.92
N ASP A 411 25.20 2.31 -11.93
CA ASP A 411 23.75 2.04 -11.80
C ASP A 411 23.50 0.55 -11.51
N PHE A 412 24.21 -0.35 -12.19
CA PHE A 412 24.08 -1.79 -11.99
C PHE A 412 24.61 -2.24 -10.62
N LEU A 413 25.75 -1.73 -10.15
CA LEU A 413 26.25 -1.99 -8.79
C LEU A 413 25.25 -1.57 -7.71
N ARG A 414 24.61 -0.40 -7.89
CA ARG A 414 23.56 0.10 -6.99
C ARG A 414 22.30 -0.77 -7.03
N GLN A 415 21.90 -1.23 -8.20
CA GLN A 415 20.78 -2.18 -8.35
C GLN A 415 21.09 -3.49 -7.62
N VAL A 416 22.26 -4.08 -7.84
CA VAL A 416 22.66 -5.33 -7.17
C VAL A 416 22.71 -5.16 -5.65
N SER A 417 23.23 -4.03 -5.15
CA SER A 417 23.27 -3.73 -3.71
C SER A 417 21.88 -3.45 -3.10
N THR A 418 20.94 -2.94 -3.91
CA THR A 418 19.57 -2.64 -3.46
C THR A 418 18.67 -3.88 -3.47
N PHE A 419 18.74 -4.66 -4.53
CA PHE A 419 17.79 -5.74 -4.84
C PHE A 419 18.36 -7.15 -4.57
N GLY A 420 19.68 -7.28 -4.50
CA GLY A 420 20.35 -8.56 -4.31
C GLY A 420 19.99 -9.60 -5.38
N LEU A 421 19.99 -10.87 -4.98
CA LEU A 421 19.60 -12.02 -5.81
C LEU A 421 18.12 -12.42 -5.62
N SER A 422 17.31 -11.60 -4.94
CA SER A 422 15.92 -11.95 -4.61
C SER A 422 14.92 -10.85 -4.94
N LEU A 423 15.39 -9.69 -5.44
CA LEU A 423 14.63 -8.47 -5.69
C LEU A 423 14.08 -7.81 -4.42
N VAL A 424 13.39 -8.59 -3.59
CA VAL A 424 12.83 -8.23 -2.29
C VAL A 424 13.17 -9.30 -1.25
N ARG A 425 13.27 -8.91 0.01
CA ARG A 425 13.33 -9.85 1.13
C ARG A 425 11.91 -10.21 1.59
N LEU A 426 11.62 -11.49 1.78
CA LEU A 426 10.29 -11.95 2.22
C LEU A 426 10.21 -11.94 3.75
N ASP A 427 9.26 -11.19 4.31
CA ASP A 427 8.92 -11.31 5.73
C ASP A 427 7.98 -12.50 5.95
N ILE A 428 8.21 -13.24 7.02
CA ILE A 428 7.32 -14.30 7.48
C ILE A 428 6.49 -13.74 8.62
N ARG A 429 5.16 -13.87 8.57
CA ARG A 429 4.28 -13.39 9.65
C ARG A 429 3.27 -14.43 10.08
N GLN A 430 3.22 -14.73 11.38
CA GLN A 430 2.28 -15.67 11.99
C GLN A 430 1.79 -15.13 13.34
N GLU A 431 0.59 -15.51 13.80
CA GLU A 431 0.06 -15.09 15.10
C GLU A 431 0.65 -15.88 16.28
N SER A 432 0.84 -15.21 17.43
CA SER A 432 1.46 -15.74 18.66
C SER A 432 0.81 -17.02 19.19
N ASP A 433 -0.52 -17.12 19.12
CA ASP A 433 -1.27 -18.28 19.60
C ASP A 433 -0.88 -19.58 18.86
N ARG A 434 -0.53 -19.49 17.58
CA ARG A 434 -0.09 -20.64 16.78
C ARG A 434 1.27 -21.17 17.23
N HIS A 435 2.16 -20.31 17.72
CA HIS A 435 3.42 -20.74 18.35
C HIS A 435 3.16 -21.38 19.71
N THR A 436 2.25 -20.80 20.48
CA THR A 436 1.80 -21.36 21.77
C THR A 436 1.22 -22.76 21.58
N ASP A 437 0.41 -23.01 20.54
CA ASP A 437 -0.13 -24.34 20.23
C ASP A 437 0.96 -25.39 19.96
N VAL A 438 2.01 -25.01 19.22
CA VAL A 438 3.15 -25.90 18.96
C VAL A 438 3.88 -26.24 20.26
N LEU A 439 4.19 -25.23 21.08
CA LEU A 439 4.88 -25.45 22.36
C LEU A 439 4.02 -26.22 23.37
N ASP A 440 2.71 -26.02 23.35
CA ASP A 440 1.77 -26.76 24.19
C ASP A 440 1.69 -28.23 23.79
N ALA A 441 1.66 -28.53 22.49
CA ALA A 441 1.74 -29.90 21.99
C ALA A 441 3.07 -30.57 22.38
N ILE A 442 4.19 -29.85 22.28
CA ILE A 442 5.51 -30.35 22.70
C ILE A 442 5.53 -30.65 24.20
N THR A 443 5.11 -29.71 25.04
CA THR A 443 5.13 -29.88 26.50
C THR A 443 4.20 -31.00 26.97
N LYS A 444 3.03 -31.15 26.34
CA LYS A 444 2.11 -32.27 26.60
C LYS A 444 2.70 -33.61 26.16
N HIS A 445 3.34 -33.68 24.99
CA HIS A 445 3.97 -34.91 24.49
C HIS A 445 5.12 -35.38 25.37
N LEU A 446 5.88 -34.44 25.94
CA LEU A 446 6.98 -34.72 26.87
C LEU A 446 6.52 -34.99 28.31
N ASP A 447 5.21 -34.91 28.59
CA ASP A 447 4.61 -35.06 29.92
C ASP A 447 5.20 -34.09 30.97
N ILE A 448 5.53 -32.86 30.54
CA ILE A 448 6.08 -31.81 31.42
C ILE A 448 5.05 -30.72 31.76
N GLY A 449 3.82 -30.85 31.25
CA GLY A 449 2.69 -29.96 31.52
C GLY A 449 2.06 -29.40 30.25
N SER A 450 1.31 -28.31 30.39
CA SER A 450 0.68 -27.57 29.29
C SER A 450 1.24 -26.15 29.26
N TYR A 451 2.08 -25.85 28.26
CA TYR A 451 2.64 -24.51 28.06
C TYR A 451 1.55 -23.42 28.03
N ARG A 452 0.38 -23.73 27.45
CA ARG A 452 -0.75 -22.81 27.38
C ARG A 452 -1.29 -22.43 28.76
N ASP A 453 -1.27 -23.33 29.73
CA ASP A 453 -1.80 -23.11 31.08
C ASP A 453 -0.79 -22.42 32.02
N TRP A 454 0.48 -22.32 31.62
CA TRP A 454 1.52 -21.67 32.42
C TRP A 454 1.39 -20.15 32.44
N SER A 455 1.78 -19.54 33.57
CA SER A 455 1.93 -18.09 33.67
C SER A 455 3.05 -17.58 32.77
N GLU A 456 3.05 -16.28 32.46
CA GLU A 456 4.08 -15.65 31.63
C GLU A 456 5.50 -15.88 32.21
N GLU A 457 5.66 -15.79 33.53
CA GLU A 457 6.93 -16.02 34.20
C GLU A 457 7.40 -17.46 34.04
N ARG A 458 6.47 -18.42 34.16
CA ARG A 458 6.78 -19.84 34.00
C ARG A 458 7.13 -20.20 32.56
N ARG A 459 6.44 -19.58 31.59
CA ARG A 459 6.77 -19.70 30.16
C ARG A 459 8.18 -19.17 29.88
N GLN A 460 8.51 -17.96 30.38
CA GLN A 460 9.86 -17.41 30.24
C GLN A 460 10.92 -18.32 30.88
N GLU A 461 10.70 -18.78 32.12
CA GLU A 461 11.64 -19.66 32.82
C GLU A 461 11.94 -20.92 32.00
N TRP A 462 10.90 -21.58 31.50
CA TRP A 462 11.04 -22.79 30.69
C TRP A 462 11.73 -22.49 29.34
N LEU A 463 11.29 -21.47 28.61
CA LEU A 463 11.90 -21.08 27.33
C LEU A 463 13.39 -20.77 27.49
N LEU A 464 13.78 -20.03 28.54
CA LEU A 464 15.18 -19.70 28.80
C LEU A 464 16.01 -20.91 29.21
N SER A 465 15.43 -21.85 29.96
CA SER A 465 16.06 -23.15 30.26
C SER A 465 16.35 -23.92 28.98
N GLU A 466 15.37 -24.04 28.08
CA GLU A 466 15.54 -24.75 26.81
C GLU A 466 16.51 -24.01 25.88
N LEU A 467 16.40 -22.68 25.74
CA LEU A 467 17.26 -21.84 24.91
C LEU A 467 18.75 -21.86 25.35
N SER A 468 18.99 -22.00 26.65
CA SER A 468 20.35 -22.17 27.21
C SER A 468 20.83 -23.63 27.13
N GLY A 469 19.90 -24.58 27.09
CA GLY A 469 20.15 -25.99 26.89
C GLY A 469 20.69 -26.33 25.50
N LYS A 470 21.32 -27.50 25.39
CA LYS A 470 21.84 -28.07 24.12
C LYS A 470 21.10 -29.32 23.66
N ARG A 471 20.13 -29.78 24.45
CA ARG A 471 19.33 -30.97 24.16
C ARG A 471 18.28 -30.59 23.12
N PRO A 472 18.11 -31.36 22.03
CA PRO A 472 16.98 -31.21 21.12
C PRO A 472 15.66 -31.44 21.85
N LEU A 473 14.67 -30.59 21.58
CA LEU A 473 13.43 -30.52 22.33
C LEU A 473 12.41 -31.59 21.90
N PHE A 474 12.26 -31.84 20.60
CA PHE A 474 11.29 -32.81 20.07
C PHE A 474 11.86 -33.66 18.92
N GLY A 475 11.31 -34.86 18.76
CA GLY A 475 11.63 -35.80 17.68
C GLY A 475 10.57 -35.82 16.57
N SER A 476 10.72 -36.76 15.63
CA SER A 476 9.75 -36.98 14.56
C SER A 476 8.42 -37.59 15.04
N ASP A 477 8.35 -38.02 16.30
CA ASP A 477 7.22 -38.66 16.96
C ASP A 477 6.19 -37.69 17.56
N LEU A 478 6.48 -36.38 17.56
CA LEU A 478 5.54 -35.35 18.03
C LEU A 478 4.21 -35.42 17.26
N PRO A 479 3.05 -35.61 17.93
CA PRO A 479 1.75 -35.52 17.28
C PRO A 479 1.48 -34.11 16.76
N LYS A 480 1.12 -33.97 15.48
CA LYS A 480 0.89 -32.67 14.83
C LYS A 480 -0.53 -32.60 14.30
N THR A 481 -1.25 -31.53 14.64
CA THR A 481 -2.42 -31.10 13.87
C THR A 481 -1.97 -30.46 12.56
N GLU A 482 -2.88 -30.25 11.61
CA GLU A 482 -2.56 -29.54 10.36
C GLU A 482 -1.96 -28.15 10.62
N GLU A 483 -2.48 -27.44 11.61
CA GLU A 483 -1.98 -26.13 12.01
C GLU A 483 -0.58 -26.18 12.66
N ILE A 484 -0.29 -27.20 13.47
CA ILE A 484 1.06 -27.39 14.05
C ILE A 484 2.06 -27.76 12.95
N ALA A 485 1.67 -28.64 12.03
CA ALA A 485 2.49 -29.01 10.89
C ALA A 485 2.85 -27.79 10.03
N ASP A 486 1.87 -26.95 9.69
CA ASP A 486 2.09 -25.71 8.94
C ASP A 486 3.14 -24.80 9.59
N VAL A 487 3.09 -24.60 10.92
CA VAL A 487 4.09 -23.77 11.63
C VAL A 487 5.49 -24.40 11.55
N LEU A 488 5.63 -25.69 11.84
CA LEU A 488 6.93 -26.37 11.82
C LEU A 488 7.52 -26.44 10.41
N ASP A 489 6.69 -26.75 9.41
CA ASP A 489 7.12 -26.86 8.02
C ASP A 489 7.50 -25.50 7.43
N THR A 490 6.91 -24.41 7.93
CA THR A 490 7.37 -23.04 7.63
C THR A 490 8.81 -22.85 8.07
N PHE A 491 9.16 -23.24 9.30
CA PHE A 491 10.54 -23.13 9.77
C PHE A 491 11.49 -24.06 9.01
N HIS A 492 11.04 -25.24 8.57
CA HIS A 492 11.84 -26.09 7.68
C HIS A 492 12.14 -25.41 6.34
N VAL A 493 11.15 -24.76 5.72
CA VAL A 493 11.38 -23.97 4.48
C VAL A 493 12.38 -22.84 4.71
N ILE A 494 12.28 -22.15 5.85
CA ILE A 494 13.24 -21.10 6.24
C ILE A 494 14.65 -21.69 6.43
N ALA A 495 14.78 -22.87 7.02
CA ALA A 495 16.07 -23.53 7.26
C ALA A 495 16.75 -24.02 5.97
N GLU A 496 15.97 -24.40 4.96
CA GLU A 496 16.46 -24.93 3.68
C GLU A 496 16.85 -23.84 2.69
N LEU A 497 16.17 -22.69 2.72
CA LEU A 497 16.41 -21.62 1.76
C LEU A 497 17.51 -20.66 2.21
N PRO A 498 18.26 -20.04 1.27
CA PRO A 498 19.36 -19.17 1.68
C PRO A 498 18.85 -17.91 2.37
N SER A 499 19.57 -17.50 3.42
CA SER A 499 19.12 -16.47 4.38
C SER A 499 18.75 -15.12 3.75
N ASP A 500 19.34 -14.78 2.60
CA ASP A 500 19.06 -13.52 1.91
C ASP A 500 17.71 -13.46 1.20
N SER A 501 17.00 -14.58 1.10
CA SER A 501 15.59 -14.60 0.67
C SER A 501 14.65 -13.96 1.69
N PHE A 502 15.05 -13.88 2.96
CA PHE A 502 14.16 -13.50 4.05
C PHE A 502 14.51 -12.18 4.73
N GLY A 503 13.47 -11.55 5.25
CA GLY A 503 13.51 -10.37 6.11
C GLY A 503 13.33 -10.74 7.58
N ALA A 504 12.21 -10.33 8.15
CA ALA A 504 11.84 -10.56 9.55
C ALA A 504 10.92 -11.78 9.72
N TYR A 505 10.92 -12.36 10.93
CA TYR A 505 9.82 -13.17 11.42
C TYR A 505 8.94 -12.30 12.34
N ILE A 506 7.76 -11.94 11.89
CA ILE A 506 6.83 -11.04 12.58
C ILE A 506 5.79 -11.87 13.35
N ILE A 507 5.55 -11.50 14.60
CA ILE A 507 4.56 -12.15 15.47
C ILE A 507 3.35 -11.23 15.61
N SER A 508 2.25 -11.54 14.90
CA SER A 508 0.97 -10.85 15.09
C SER A 508 0.41 -11.16 16.48
N MET A 509 -0.37 -10.23 17.06
CA MET A 509 -0.91 -10.33 18.41
C MET A 509 0.15 -10.62 19.48
N ALA A 510 1.34 -10.02 19.36
CA ALA A 510 2.36 -10.15 20.38
C ALA A 510 1.92 -9.38 21.65
N THR A 511 2.02 -10.03 22.79
CA THR A 511 1.59 -9.50 24.09
C THR A 511 2.70 -9.50 25.13
N ALA A 512 3.61 -10.47 25.05
CA ALA A 512 4.57 -10.73 26.12
C ALA A 512 5.95 -11.17 25.60
N PRO A 513 7.01 -11.11 26.43
CA PRO A 513 8.34 -11.63 26.09
C PRO A 513 8.35 -13.10 25.66
N SER A 514 7.49 -13.93 26.24
CA SER A 514 7.43 -15.36 25.89
C SER A 514 7.03 -15.60 24.42
N ASP A 515 6.23 -14.71 23.80
CA ASP A 515 5.86 -14.81 22.39
C ASP A 515 7.11 -14.74 21.49
N VAL A 516 8.02 -13.81 21.80
CA VAL A 516 9.28 -13.63 21.06
C VAL A 516 10.24 -14.80 21.31
N LEU A 517 10.41 -15.20 22.57
CA LEU A 517 11.31 -16.29 22.94
C LEU A 517 10.82 -17.66 22.40
N ALA A 518 9.51 -17.85 22.27
CA ALA A 518 8.90 -19.04 21.66
C ALA A 518 9.35 -19.21 20.21
N VAL A 519 9.31 -18.13 19.41
CA VAL A 519 9.77 -18.17 18.02
C VAL A 519 11.28 -18.38 17.91
N GLU A 520 12.09 -17.73 18.77
CA GLU A 520 13.54 -17.98 18.82
C GLU A 520 13.84 -19.47 19.10
N LEU A 521 13.09 -20.10 20.02
CA LEU A 521 13.23 -21.53 20.31
C LEU A 521 12.83 -22.38 19.11
N LEU A 522 11.66 -22.12 18.49
CA LEU A 522 11.20 -22.89 17.33
C LEU A 522 12.14 -22.76 16.12
N GLN A 523 12.70 -21.57 15.86
CA GLN A 523 13.72 -21.41 14.82
C GLN A 523 14.95 -22.29 15.06
N ARG A 524 15.41 -22.37 16.32
CA ARG A 524 16.56 -23.20 16.70
C ARG A 524 16.24 -24.70 16.55
N GLU A 525 15.10 -25.14 17.07
CA GLU A 525 14.69 -26.54 17.05
C GLU A 525 14.37 -27.05 15.64
N CYS A 526 13.88 -26.18 14.76
CA CYS A 526 13.70 -26.48 13.33
C CYS A 526 14.98 -26.25 12.50
N HIS A 527 16.14 -26.12 13.16
CA HIS A 527 17.48 -26.08 12.56
C HIS A 527 17.72 -24.91 11.58
N VAL A 528 17.07 -23.76 11.81
CA VAL A 528 17.37 -22.54 11.07
C VAL A 528 18.76 -22.04 11.45
N LYS A 529 19.77 -22.33 10.62
CA LYS A 529 21.19 -22.02 10.90
C LYS A 529 21.47 -20.53 11.09
N ARG A 530 20.77 -19.69 10.32
CA ARG A 530 20.82 -18.23 10.40
C ARG A 530 19.41 -17.72 10.75
N PRO A 531 19.04 -17.74 12.04
CA PRO A 531 17.68 -17.41 12.44
C PRO A 531 17.33 -15.96 12.06
N LEU A 532 16.10 -15.79 11.58
CA LEU A 532 15.53 -14.50 11.21
C LEU A 532 15.41 -13.65 12.48
N ARG A 533 15.48 -12.32 12.31
CA ARG A 533 15.17 -11.39 13.40
C ARG A 533 13.68 -11.51 13.75
N VAL A 534 13.39 -11.67 15.04
CA VAL A 534 12.01 -11.80 15.54
C VAL A 534 11.46 -10.42 15.90
N VAL A 535 10.28 -10.10 15.37
CA VAL A 535 9.65 -8.77 15.46
C VAL A 535 8.27 -8.90 16.09
N PRO A 536 8.07 -8.45 17.34
CA PRO A 536 6.73 -8.40 17.92
C PRO A 536 5.90 -7.31 17.24
N LEU A 537 4.68 -7.64 16.85
CA LEU A 537 3.66 -6.69 16.40
C LEU A 537 2.63 -6.50 17.53
N PHE A 538 2.66 -5.32 18.15
CA PHE A 538 1.72 -4.92 19.19
C PHE A 538 0.49 -4.26 18.54
N GLU A 539 -0.69 -4.86 18.72
CA GLU A 539 -1.91 -4.51 17.96
C GLU A 539 -3.03 -3.92 18.81
N LYS A 540 -3.21 -4.33 20.07
CA LYS A 540 -4.25 -3.75 20.94
C LYS A 540 -3.69 -2.62 21.79
N LEU A 541 -4.58 -1.81 22.35
CA LEU A 541 -4.20 -0.69 23.21
C LEU A 541 -3.41 -1.16 24.43
N ALA A 542 -3.86 -2.23 25.10
CA ALA A 542 -3.18 -2.80 26.25
C ALA A 542 -1.79 -3.38 25.89
N ASP A 543 -1.66 -3.96 24.70
CA ASP A 543 -0.40 -4.52 24.22
C ASP A 543 0.62 -3.39 23.96
N LEU A 544 0.18 -2.26 23.39
CA LEU A 544 1.00 -1.07 23.21
C LEU A 544 1.42 -0.41 24.53
N GLU A 545 0.55 -0.44 25.54
CA GLU A 545 0.88 0.02 26.90
C GLU A 545 1.93 -0.88 27.57
N ALA A 546 1.84 -2.19 27.38
CA ALA A 546 2.78 -3.17 27.93
C ALA A 546 4.08 -3.31 27.12
N ALA A 547 4.10 -2.88 25.86
CA ALA A 547 5.22 -3.06 24.94
C ALA A 547 6.59 -2.61 25.49
N PRO A 548 6.74 -1.42 26.12
CA PRO A 548 8.03 -1.01 26.69
C PRO A 548 8.52 -1.95 27.79
N ALA A 549 7.62 -2.44 28.65
CA ALA A 549 7.97 -3.37 29.72
C ALA A 549 8.37 -4.75 29.16
N ALA A 550 7.65 -5.24 28.14
CA ALA A 550 7.98 -6.49 27.46
C ALA A 550 9.37 -6.42 26.79
N VAL A 551 9.66 -5.33 26.07
CA VAL A 551 10.95 -5.13 25.40
C VAL A 551 12.09 -4.93 26.41
N ALA A 552 11.87 -4.19 27.50
CA ALA A 552 12.85 -4.05 28.57
C ALA A 552 13.18 -5.40 29.20
N ARG A 553 12.16 -6.24 29.44
CA ARG A 553 12.36 -7.60 29.95
C ARG A 553 13.18 -8.45 28.98
N LEU A 554 12.87 -8.43 27.69
CA LEU A 554 13.67 -9.12 26.67
C LEU A 554 15.13 -8.66 26.66
N PHE A 555 15.39 -7.35 26.74
CA PHE A 555 16.75 -6.81 26.76
C PHE A 555 17.53 -7.11 28.04
N SER A 556 16.84 -7.37 29.15
CA SER A 556 17.45 -7.82 30.42
C SER A 556 17.89 -9.30 30.41
N VAL A 557 17.50 -10.07 29.39
CA VAL A 557 17.89 -11.48 29.24
C VAL A 557 19.18 -11.57 28.43
N ASP A 558 20.27 -12.02 29.06
CA ASP A 558 21.60 -12.15 28.43
C ASP A 558 21.57 -12.97 27.14
N TRP A 559 20.85 -14.10 27.12
CA TRP A 559 20.71 -14.94 25.92
C TRP A 559 20.15 -14.16 24.74
N TYR A 560 19.03 -13.45 24.97
CA TYR A 560 18.36 -12.67 23.92
C TYR A 560 19.21 -11.48 23.49
N LYS A 561 19.83 -10.80 24.46
CA LYS A 561 20.72 -9.67 24.22
C LYS A 561 21.89 -10.02 23.29
N ASN A 562 22.51 -11.18 23.52
CA ASN A 562 23.56 -11.71 22.67
C ASN A 562 23.02 -12.11 21.29
N ARG A 563 21.84 -12.74 21.24
CA ARG A 563 21.19 -13.20 20.01
C ARG A 563 20.88 -12.07 19.03
N ILE A 564 20.38 -10.94 19.53
CA ILE A 564 19.96 -9.78 18.70
C ILE A 564 21.13 -8.88 18.28
N ASN A 565 22.32 -9.07 18.88
CA ASN A 565 23.55 -8.35 18.56
C ASN A 565 23.35 -6.81 18.44
N GLY A 566 22.68 -6.23 19.43
CA GLY A 566 22.46 -4.79 19.53
C GLY A 566 21.43 -4.20 18.56
N LYS A 567 20.61 -5.01 17.86
CA LYS A 567 19.54 -4.52 16.97
C LYS A 567 18.20 -5.16 17.28
N GLN A 568 17.15 -4.36 17.46
CA GLN A 568 15.78 -4.85 17.61
C GLN A 568 14.88 -4.14 16.62
N GLU A 569 13.95 -4.87 16.02
CA GLU A 569 12.85 -4.28 15.26
C GLU A 569 11.53 -4.55 16.00
N VAL A 570 10.67 -3.55 16.09
CA VAL A 570 9.32 -3.66 16.68
C VAL A 570 8.32 -3.15 15.65
N MET A 571 7.25 -3.90 15.42
CA MET A 571 6.20 -3.51 14.51
C MET A 571 5.02 -2.90 15.27
N ILE A 572 4.43 -1.86 14.69
CA ILE A 572 3.24 -1.19 15.24
C ILE A 572 2.09 -1.16 14.22
N GLY A 573 0.89 -1.56 14.65
CA GLY A 573 -0.31 -1.68 13.81
C GLY A 573 -1.32 -0.56 14.05
N TYR A 574 -1.43 0.41 13.13
CA TYR A 574 -2.35 1.54 13.27
C TYR A 574 -3.81 1.12 13.11
N SER A 575 -4.14 0.41 12.03
CA SER A 575 -5.52 -0.02 11.76
C SER A 575 -6.04 -1.02 12.79
N ASP A 576 -5.18 -1.94 13.26
CA ASP A 576 -5.55 -2.93 14.27
C ASP A 576 -5.80 -2.28 15.64
N SER A 577 -4.93 -1.35 16.06
CA SER A 577 -5.14 -0.55 17.29
C SER A 577 -6.37 0.35 17.19
N GLY A 578 -6.59 0.95 16.01
CA GLY A 578 -7.77 1.77 15.75
C GLY A 578 -9.08 0.97 15.80
N LYS A 579 -9.06 -0.31 15.44
CA LYS A 579 -10.21 -1.22 15.56
C LYS A 579 -10.51 -1.59 17.02
N ASP A 580 -9.51 -1.64 17.89
CA ASP A 580 -9.67 -1.98 19.30
C ASP A 580 -10.24 -0.81 20.13
N ALA A 581 -9.73 0.39 19.92
CA ALA A 581 -9.94 1.51 20.84
C ALA A 581 -10.32 2.85 20.19
N GLY A 582 -10.55 2.87 18.88
CA GLY A 582 -10.75 4.10 18.12
C GLY A 582 -9.42 4.77 17.72
N ARG A 583 -9.44 5.47 16.58
CA ARG A 583 -8.23 5.96 15.92
C ARG A 583 -7.46 7.02 16.72
N LEU A 584 -8.14 7.90 17.44
CA LEU A 584 -7.49 8.93 18.27
C LEU A 584 -6.62 8.30 19.36
N SER A 585 -7.22 7.41 20.15
CA SER A 585 -6.56 6.73 21.27
C SER A 585 -5.43 5.84 20.79
N ALA A 586 -5.65 5.11 19.68
CA ALA A 586 -4.61 4.32 19.03
C ALA A 586 -3.41 5.20 18.61
N ALA A 587 -3.64 6.32 17.92
CA ALA A 587 -2.57 7.21 17.48
C ALA A 587 -1.78 7.79 18.67
N TRP A 588 -2.48 8.20 19.73
CA TRP A 588 -1.82 8.74 20.92
C TRP A 588 -1.01 7.68 21.68
N GLN A 589 -1.57 6.49 21.86
CA GLN A 589 -0.86 5.39 22.52
C GLN A 589 0.34 4.90 21.71
N LEU A 590 0.23 4.88 20.38
CA LEU A 590 1.36 4.60 19.48
C LEU A 590 2.48 5.64 19.61
N TYR A 591 2.15 6.93 19.78
CA TYR A 591 3.15 7.96 20.02
C TYR A 591 3.90 7.71 21.33
N LYS A 592 3.16 7.50 22.44
CA LYS A 592 3.73 7.21 23.76
C LYS A 592 4.57 5.93 23.79
N ALA A 593 4.05 4.83 23.21
CA ALA A 593 4.75 3.56 23.17
C ALA A 593 6.10 3.67 22.45
N GLN A 594 6.14 4.41 21.33
CA GLN A 594 7.39 4.65 20.61
C GLN A 594 8.40 5.48 21.42
N GLU A 595 7.96 6.53 22.13
CA GLU A 595 8.83 7.30 23.02
C GLU A 595 9.45 6.45 24.12
N GLU A 596 8.66 5.60 24.77
CA GLU A 596 9.15 4.73 25.85
C GLU A 596 10.05 3.60 25.32
N LEU A 597 9.72 3.00 24.18
CA LEU A 597 10.56 1.98 23.54
C LEU A 597 11.94 2.54 23.15
N VAL A 598 12.01 3.79 22.67
CA VAL A 598 13.28 4.46 22.38
C VAL A 598 14.11 4.66 23.65
N LYS A 599 13.49 5.07 24.76
CA LYS A 599 14.19 5.21 26.06
C LYS A 599 14.76 3.87 26.52
N VAL A 600 13.96 2.81 26.49
CA VAL A 600 14.38 1.45 26.82
C VAL A 600 15.52 0.99 25.91
N ALA A 601 15.41 1.19 24.59
CA ALA A 601 16.46 0.81 23.66
C ALA A 601 17.78 1.54 23.93
N LYS A 602 17.73 2.84 24.24
CA LYS A 602 18.91 3.63 24.62
C LYS A 602 19.55 3.16 25.93
N GLU A 603 18.75 2.89 26.96
CA GLU A 603 19.24 2.38 28.25
C GLU A 603 20.06 1.10 28.08
N TYR A 604 19.61 0.21 27.19
CA TYR A 604 20.27 -1.05 26.93
C TYR A 604 21.28 -1.00 25.77
N GLY A 605 21.48 0.15 25.10
CA GLY A 605 22.39 0.25 23.94
C GLY A 605 21.96 -0.58 22.73
N VAL A 606 20.66 -0.64 22.42
CA VAL A 606 20.09 -1.31 21.24
C VAL A 606 19.70 -0.28 20.18
N LYS A 607 20.07 -0.54 18.92
CA LYS A 607 19.50 0.16 17.78
C LYS A 607 18.09 -0.39 17.53
N LEU A 608 17.09 0.42 17.86
CA LEU A 608 15.69 0.11 17.60
C LEU A 608 15.29 0.58 16.19
N THR A 609 14.61 -0.27 15.44
CA THR A 609 13.93 0.08 14.19
C THR A 609 12.43 -0.07 14.38
N MET A 610 11.67 0.99 14.13
CA MET A 610 10.21 0.90 14.08
C MET A 610 9.77 0.42 12.69
N PHE A 611 8.98 -0.65 12.67
CA PHE A 611 8.28 -1.08 11.48
C PHE A 611 6.83 -0.59 11.51
N HIS A 612 6.53 0.41 10.70
CA HIS A 612 5.21 1.01 10.60
C HIS A 612 4.29 0.16 9.70
N GLY A 613 3.26 -0.43 10.31
CA GLY A 613 2.22 -1.17 9.62
C GLY A 613 1.23 -0.29 8.83
N ARG A 614 0.20 -0.92 8.27
CA ARG A 614 -0.83 -0.27 7.46
C ARG A 614 -1.69 0.72 8.24
N GLY A 615 -2.31 1.66 7.52
CA GLY A 615 -3.27 2.65 8.06
C GLY A 615 -2.65 3.86 8.76
N GLY A 616 -1.33 3.86 8.99
CA GLY A 616 -0.62 5.01 9.57
C GLY A 616 -0.55 6.21 8.62
N THR A 617 -0.32 7.40 9.20
CA THR A 617 -0.09 8.63 8.40
C THR A 617 1.13 8.49 7.47
N VAL A 618 2.12 7.67 7.86
CA VAL A 618 3.32 7.33 7.08
C VAL A 618 3.04 6.43 5.87
N GLY A 619 1.89 5.72 5.85
CA GLY A 619 1.49 4.83 4.75
C GLY A 619 0.66 5.53 3.66
N ARG A 620 0.42 6.85 3.78
CA ARG A 620 -0.52 7.58 2.91
C ARG A 620 -0.06 7.72 1.46
N GLY A 621 1.22 7.48 1.18
CA GLY A 621 1.82 7.80 -0.12
C GLY A 621 1.80 9.30 -0.42
N GLY A 622 2.37 9.68 -1.56
CA GLY A 622 2.43 11.09 -1.99
C GLY A 622 3.09 12.03 -0.97
N GLY A 623 2.78 13.33 -1.06
CA GLY A 623 3.36 14.39 -0.22
C GLY A 623 3.16 14.22 1.29
N PRO A 624 1.95 13.90 1.81
CA PRO A 624 1.68 13.87 3.26
C PRO A 624 2.58 12.91 4.06
N THR A 625 3.15 11.90 3.38
CA THR A 625 4.09 10.96 4.00
C THR A 625 5.35 11.66 4.52
N HIS A 626 5.80 12.73 3.86
CA HIS A 626 7.01 13.46 4.25
C HIS A 626 6.85 14.07 5.66
N LEU A 627 5.82 14.90 5.88
CA LEU A 627 5.53 15.42 7.21
C LEU A 627 5.18 14.32 8.22
N ALA A 628 4.52 13.23 7.80
CA ALA A 628 4.21 12.12 8.71
C ALA A 628 5.47 11.45 9.29
N ILE A 629 6.53 11.32 8.49
CA ILE A 629 7.84 10.83 8.95
C ILE A 629 8.49 11.86 9.89
N LEU A 630 8.50 13.14 9.52
CA LEU A 630 9.02 14.21 10.37
C LEU A 630 8.27 14.37 11.70
N SER A 631 7.01 13.92 11.75
CA SER A 631 6.17 13.97 12.95
C SER A 631 6.40 12.84 13.96
N GLN A 632 7.18 11.82 13.59
CA GLN A 632 7.45 10.71 14.51
C GLN A 632 8.16 11.22 15.78
N PRO A 633 7.99 10.57 16.94
CA PRO A 633 8.66 11.00 18.16
C PRO A 633 10.19 11.11 17.96
N PRO A 634 10.88 12.00 18.70
CA PRO A 634 12.33 12.14 18.58
C PRO A 634 13.07 10.79 18.73
N ASP A 635 14.12 10.60 17.93
CA ASP A 635 15.02 9.44 17.95
C ASP A 635 14.40 8.07 17.61
N THR A 636 13.15 8.00 17.14
CA THR A 636 12.51 6.72 16.75
C THR A 636 12.99 6.16 15.41
N ILE A 637 13.53 7.01 14.52
CA ILE A 637 13.99 6.62 13.18
C ILE A 637 15.49 6.34 13.18
N ASN A 638 16.31 7.32 13.61
CA ASN A 638 17.78 7.21 13.73
C ASN A 638 18.46 6.49 12.54
N GLY A 639 18.12 6.93 11.33
CA GLY A 639 18.64 6.38 10.07
C GLY A 639 18.06 5.01 9.67
N SER A 640 17.02 4.49 10.33
CA SER A 640 16.39 3.22 9.94
C SER A 640 14.87 3.36 9.93
N LEU A 641 14.30 3.55 8.74
CA LEU A 641 12.86 3.62 8.53
C LEU A 641 12.39 2.35 7.84
N ARG A 642 11.38 1.67 8.38
CA ARG A 642 10.72 0.54 7.73
C ARG A 642 9.21 0.78 7.68
N VAL A 643 8.62 0.77 6.49
CA VAL A 643 7.22 1.19 6.27
C VAL A 643 6.52 0.25 5.32
N THR A 644 5.29 -0.14 5.67
CA THR A 644 4.39 -0.85 4.77
C THR A 644 3.89 0.05 3.65
N VAL A 645 4.16 -0.31 2.41
CA VAL A 645 3.49 0.24 1.23
C VAL A 645 2.19 -0.55 1.01
N GLN A 646 1.07 0.10 1.27
CA GLN A 646 -0.25 -0.49 1.07
C GLN A 646 -0.51 -0.74 -0.42
N GLY A 647 -1.10 -1.89 -0.76
CA GLY A 647 -1.37 -2.24 -2.15
C GLY A 647 -2.32 -1.27 -2.85
N GLU A 648 -3.22 -0.60 -2.13
CA GLU A 648 -4.09 0.47 -2.66
C GLU A 648 -3.37 1.81 -2.95
N VAL A 649 -2.09 1.94 -2.56
CA VAL A 649 -1.26 3.15 -2.76
C VAL A 649 -0.04 2.87 -3.66
N ILE A 650 0.19 1.61 -4.02
CA ILE A 650 1.37 1.20 -4.79
C ILE A 650 1.41 1.84 -6.19
N GLU A 651 0.27 1.94 -6.89
CA GLU A 651 0.16 2.60 -8.20
C GLU A 651 0.48 4.10 -8.07
N GLN A 652 -0.12 4.80 -7.10
CA GLN A 652 0.16 6.22 -6.91
C GLN A 652 1.63 6.48 -6.54
N SER A 653 2.28 5.53 -5.86
CA SER A 653 3.66 5.67 -5.39
C SER A 653 4.70 5.29 -6.44
N PHE A 654 4.42 4.29 -7.27
CA PHE A 654 5.37 3.64 -8.17
C PHE A 654 4.83 3.36 -9.58
N GLY A 655 3.58 3.68 -9.91
CA GLY A 655 2.99 3.43 -11.23
C GLY A 655 3.59 4.29 -12.34
N GLU A 656 4.04 5.51 -12.00
CA GLU A 656 4.64 6.48 -12.93
C GLU A 656 6.09 6.83 -12.52
N GLU A 657 6.98 7.05 -13.49
CA GLU A 657 8.42 7.20 -13.27
C GLU A 657 8.81 8.40 -12.38
N HIS A 658 8.20 9.58 -12.61
CA HIS A 658 8.46 10.77 -11.81
C HIS A 658 7.89 10.64 -10.39
N LEU A 659 6.72 10.01 -10.23
CA LEU A 659 6.14 9.72 -8.93
C LEU A 659 7.00 8.72 -8.15
N CYS A 660 7.46 7.64 -8.79
CA CYS A 660 8.43 6.70 -8.21
C CYS A 660 9.66 7.45 -7.69
N PHE A 661 10.26 8.32 -8.51
CA PHE A 661 11.41 9.12 -8.11
C PHE A 661 11.11 10.00 -6.89
N ARG A 662 9.98 10.71 -6.88
CA ARG A 662 9.59 11.58 -5.76
C ARG A 662 9.28 10.80 -4.48
N THR A 663 8.76 9.59 -4.60
CA THR A 663 8.55 8.67 -3.48
C THR A 663 9.86 8.29 -2.83
N LEU A 664 10.83 7.80 -3.60
CA LEU A 664 12.16 7.49 -3.07
C LEU A 664 12.83 8.73 -2.44
N GLN A 665 12.66 9.90 -3.06
CA GLN A 665 13.21 11.16 -2.58
C GLN A 665 12.64 11.58 -1.22
N ARG A 666 11.31 11.61 -1.05
CA ARG A 666 10.71 12.09 0.20
C ARG A 666 10.99 11.16 1.37
N PHE A 667 10.95 9.84 1.15
CA PHE A 667 11.29 8.90 2.21
C PHE A 667 12.74 9.08 2.66
N THR A 668 13.66 9.27 1.71
CA THR A 668 15.07 9.50 2.02
C THR A 668 15.30 10.82 2.75
N ALA A 669 14.72 11.91 2.25
CA ALA A 669 14.85 13.25 2.82
C ALA A 669 14.26 13.33 4.23
N ALA A 670 13.02 12.86 4.41
CA ALA A 670 12.34 12.91 5.70
C ALA A 670 13.03 12.06 6.78
N THR A 671 13.54 10.88 6.40
CA THR A 671 14.29 9.99 7.31
C THR A 671 15.58 10.65 7.77
N LEU A 672 16.31 11.29 6.85
CA LEU A 672 17.54 12.01 7.16
C LEU A 672 17.27 13.21 8.06
N GLU A 673 16.31 14.05 7.67
CA GLU A 673 15.98 15.27 8.41
C GLU A 673 15.50 14.93 9.81
N HIS A 674 14.59 13.97 9.99
CA HIS A 674 14.11 13.58 11.33
C HIS A 674 15.25 13.19 12.27
N GLY A 675 16.23 12.42 11.79
CA GLY A 675 17.38 12.00 12.57
C GLY A 675 18.33 13.15 12.96
N MET A 676 18.30 14.27 12.25
CA MET A 676 19.13 15.46 12.52
C MET A 676 18.36 16.64 13.12
N HIS A 677 17.05 16.63 12.97
CA HIS A 677 16.11 17.68 13.29
C HIS A 677 14.80 17.04 13.80
N PRO A 678 14.81 16.49 15.02
CA PRO A 678 13.61 15.90 15.60
C PRO A 678 12.52 16.96 15.79
N PRO A 679 11.24 16.59 15.74
CA PRO A 679 10.15 17.53 15.97
C PRO A 679 10.14 18.03 17.41
N VAL A 680 9.42 19.14 17.63
CA VAL A 680 9.19 19.68 18.97
C VAL A 680 8.53 18.64 19.88
N SER A 681 9.04 18.50 21.10
CA SER A 681 8.39 17.68 22.12
C SER A 681 7.05 18.31 22.54
N PRO A 682 6.00 17.51 22.77
CA PRO A 682 4.72 18.06 23.20
C PRO A 682 4.81 18.68 24.58
N LYS A 683 4.11 19.81 24.75
CA LYS A 683 4.00 20.49 26.05
C LYS A 683 3.23 19.61 27.05
N PRO A 684 3.48 19.73 28.37
CA PRO A 684 2.79 18.93 29.39
C PRO A 684 1.25 19.03 29.32
N GLU A 685 0.73 20.24 29.05
CA GLU A 685 -0.70 20.47 28.89
C GLU A 685 -1.28 19.76 27.65
N TRP A 686 -0.52 19.63 26.56
CA TRP A 686 -0.93 18.89 25.37
C TRP A 686 -1.02 17.39 25.64
N ARG A 687 -0.06 16.83 26.40
CA ARG A 687 -0.10 15.42 26.82
C ARG A 687 -1.30 15.14 27.71
N THR A 688 -1.52 16.00 28.72
CA THR A 688 -2.63 15.87 29.65
C THR A 688 -3.97 15.92 28.92
N LEU A 689 -4.12 16.84 27.96
CA LEU A 689 -5.32 16.95 27.14
C LEU A 689 -5.55 15.68 26.30
N LEU A 690 -4.51 15.14 25.64
CA LEU A 690 -4.65 13.92 24.84
C LEU A 690 -4.87 12.66 25.68
N ASP A 691 -4.30 12.56 26.88
CA ASP A 691 -4.58 11.46 27.80
C ASP A 691 -6.07 11.43 28.18
N GLU A 692 -6.65 12.60 28.46
CA GLU A 692 -8.09 12.72 28.74
C GLU A 692 -8.94 12.42 27.50
N MET A 693 -8.61 13.01 26.35
CA MET A 693 -9.32 12.77 25.09
C MET A 693 -9.31 11.29 24.67
N ALA A 694 -8.20 10.58 24.89
CA ALA A 694 -8.07 9.18 24.55
C ALA A 694 -9.04 8.29 25.34
N VAL A 695 -9.25 8.57 26.62
CA VAL A 695 -10.22 7.83 27.45
C VAL A 695 -11.64 8.02 26.91
N VAL A 696 -12.05 9.27 26.67
CA VAL A 696 -13.40 9.60 26.16
C VAL A 696 -13.62 9.04 24.76
N ALA A 697 -12.64 9.15 23.86
CA ALA A 697 -12.73 8.61 22.52
C ALA A 697 -12.89 7.08 22.52
N THR A 698 -12.14 6.38 23.39
CA THR A 698 -12.25 4.92 23.51
C THR A 698 -13.57 4.50 24.11
N GLU A 699 -14.09 5.24 25.10
CA GLU A 699 -15.42 4.97 25.66
C GLU A 699 -16.51 5.11 24.60
N GLU A 700 -16.56 6.23 23.86
CA GLU A 700 -17.53 6.42 22.77
C GLU A 700 -17.39 5.31 21.72
N TYR A 701 -16.17 5.08 21.24
CA TYR A 701 -15.90 4.06 20.22
C TYR A 701 -16.39 2.68 20.65
N ARG A 702 -16.00 2.22 21.85
CA ARG A 702 -16.37 0.91 22.35
C ARG A 702 -17.86 0.81 22.70
N SER A 703 -18.48 1.91 23.14
CA SER A 703 -19.92 1.96 23.40
C SER A 703 -20.73 1.63 22.13
N VAL A 704 -20.28 2.12 20.98
CA VAL A 704 -20.95 1.89 19.69
C VAL A 704 -20.54 0.54 19.09
N VAL A 705 -19.25 0.20 19.05
CA VAL A 705 -18.76 -0.94 18.26
C VAL A 705 -18.88 -2.27 18.99
N PHE A 706 -18.72 -2.28 20.33
CA PHE A 706 -18.66 -3.51 21.12
C PHE A 706 -19.80 -3.65 22.14
N GLN A 707 -20.32 -2.54 22.68
CA GLN A 707 -21.35 -2.60 23.72
C GLN A 707 -22.78 -2.52 23.18
N GLU A 708 -23.00 -1.83 22.05
CA GLU A 708 -24.32 -1.76 21.40
C GLU A 708 -24.69 -3.13 20.79
N PRO A 709 -25.70 -3.84 21.33
CA PRO A 709 -25.99 -5.22 20.95
C PRO A 709 -26.37 -5.38 19.47
N ARG A 710 -26.99 -4.36 18.87
CA ARG A 710 -27.43 -4.40 17.46
C ARG A 710 -26.38 -3.85 16.48
N PHE A 711 -25.19 -3.46 16.93
CA PHE A 711 -24.16 -2.90 16.04
C PHE A 711 -23.74 -3.87 14.94
N VAL A 712 -23.52 -5.14 15.28
CA VAL A 712 -23.09 -6.16 14.30
C VAL A 712 -24.19 -6.43 13.25
N GLU A 713 -25.45 -6.39 13.67
CA GLU A 713 -26.61 -6.49 12.78
C GLU A 713 -26.62 -5.30 11.80
N TYR A 714 -26.57 -4.08 12.34
CA TYR A 714 -26.51 -2.85 11.53
C TYR A 714 -25.32 -2.86 10.56
N PHE A 715 -24.12 -3.19 11.03
CA PHE A 715 -22.91 -3.25 10.22
C PHE A 715 -23.04 -4.17 9.00
N ARG A 716 -23.60 -5.39 9.19
CA ARG A 716 -23.78 -6.36 8.11
C ARG A 716 -24.84 -5.95 7.10
N LEU A 717 -25.85 -5.19 7.54
CA LEU A 717 -26.89 -4.66 6.66
C LEU A 717 -26.42 -3.40 5.92
N ALA A 718 -25.83 -2.44 6.62
CA ALA A 718 -25.43 -1.16 6.07
C ALA A 718 -24.22 -1.26 5.13
N THR A 719 -23.40 -2.30 5.24
CA THR A 719 -22.15 -2.45 4.48
C THR A 719 -22.10 -3.74 3.65
N PRO A 720 -21.23 -3.84 2.64
CA PRO A 720 -21.01 -5.07 1.86
C PRO A 720 -20.03 -6.07 2.52
N GLU A 721 -19.86 -6.07 3.85
CA GLU A 721 -18.86 -6.92 4.53
C GLU A 721 -19.05 -8.42 4.26
N LEU A 722 -20.30 -8.89 4.29
CA LEU A 722 -20.61 -10.31 4.10
C LEU A 722 -20.27 -10.76 2.68
N GLU A 723 -20.60 -9.93 1.69
CA GLU A 723 -20.32 -10.19 0.28
C GLU A 723 -18.81 -10.15 0.00
N TYR A 724 -18.08 -9.20 0.58
CA TYR A 724 -16.62 -9.14 0.47
C TYR A 724 -15.96 -10.46 0.92
N GLY A 725 -16.43 -11.05 2.02
CA GLY A 725 -15.91 -12.32 2.52
C GLY A 725 -16.27 -13.55 1.67
N ARG A 726 -17.28 -13.45 0.80
CA ARG A 726 -17.75 -14.55 -0.06
C ARG A 726 -17.18 -14.46 -1.49
N MET A 727 -16.81 -13.27 -1.94
CA MET A 727 -16.41 -13.01 -3.33
C MET A 727 -14.92 -13.22 -3.60
N ASN A 728 -14.58 -13.44 -4.86
CA ASN A 728 -13.21 -13.66 -5.37
C ASN A 728 -12.36 -12.38 -5.46
N ILE A 729 -12.36 -11.57 -4.40
CA ILE A 729 -11.72 -10.24 -4.38
C ILE A 729 -10.31 -10.28 -3.74
N GLY A 730 -10.07 -11.16 -2.77
CA GLY A 730 -8.77 -11.30 -2.11
C GLY A 730 -8.39 -12.73 -1.74
N SER A 731 -7.09 -12.96 -1.50
CA SER A 731 -6.58 -14.26 -1.08
C SER A 731 -6.85 -14.61 0.40
N ARG A 732 -7.44 -13.74 1.21
CA ARG A 732 -7.55 -13.90 2.67
C ARG A 732 -8.99 -14.08 3.16
N PRO A 733 -9.25 -14.95 4.16
CA PRO A 733 -10.52 -14.93 4.91
C PRO A 733 -10.75 -13.59 5.61
N SER A 734 -12.00 -13.15 5.73
CA SER A 734 -12.36 -11.87 6.38
C SER A 734 -12.30 -11.90 7.91
N LYS A 735 -12.50 -13.08 8.53
CA LYS A 735 -12.50 -13.28 9.98
C LYS A 735 -11.50 -14.35 10.39
N ARG A 736 -10.91 -14.21 11.58
CA ARG A 736 -10.12 -15.27 12.21
C ARG A 736 -11.01 -16.42 12.70
N LYS A 737 -12.21 -16.11 13.21
CA LYS A 737 -13.23 -17.09 13.63
C LYS A 737 -14.58 -16.77 12.98
N PRO A 738 -15.18 -17.67 12.17
CA PRO A 738 -16.41 -17.38 11.42
C PRO A 738 -17.61 -16.93 12.26
N SER A 739 -17.74 -17.45 13.50
CA SER A 739 -18.85 -17.17 14.41
C SER A 739 -18.67 -15.93 15.30
N GLY A 740 -17.53 -15.22 15.21
CA GLY A 740 -17.23 -14.08 16.09
C GLY A 740 -17.85 -12.75 15.66
N GLY A 741 -17.89 -11.80 16.61
CA GLY A 741 -18.24 -10.39 16.38
C GLY A 741 -17.09 -9.59 15.74
N ILE A 742 -17.08 -8.26 15.94
CA ILE A 742 -16.04 -7.34 15.41
C ILE A 742 -14.63 -7.72 15.89
N GLU A 743 -14.51 -8.30 17.09
CA GLU A 743 -13.27 -8.85 17.65
C GLU A 743 -12.57 -9.82 16.70
N SER A 744 -13.36 -10.67 16.03
CA SER A 744 -12.87 -11.68 15.09
C SER A 744 -12.63 -11.15 13.67
N LEU A 745 -13.18 -9.97 13.36
CA LEU A 745 -13.04 -9.31 12.06
C LEU A 745 -11.66 -8.67 11.96
N ARG A 746 -11.00 -8.87 10.83
CA ARG A 746 -9.69 -8.28 10.54
C ARG A 746 -9.81 -6.79 10.22
N ALA A 747 -8.72 -6.04 10.42
CA ALA A 747 -8.70 -4.61 10.13
C ALA A 747 -8.93 -4.26 8.65
N ILE A 748 -8.50 -5.11 7.68
CA ILE A 748 -8.75 -4.88 6.24
C ILE A 748 -10.26 -4.88 5.94
N PRO A 749 -11.01 -5.98 6.18
CA PRO A 749 -12.47 -6.00 5.99
C PRO A 749 -13.21 -4.92 6.77
N TRP A 750 -12.77 -4.63 8.01
CA TRP A 750 -13.38 -3.59 8.84
C TRP A 750 -13.34 -2.22 8.17
N ILE A 751 -12.15 -1.77 7.75
CA ILE A 751 -12.01 -0.48 7.07
C ILE A 751 -12.68 -0.52 5.71
N PHE A 752 -12.44 -1.59 4.94
CA PHE A 752 -12.95 -1.75 3.58
C PHE A 752 -14.48 -1.61 3.52
N ALA A 753 -15.21 -2.31 4.39
CA ALA A 753 -16.67 -2.31 4.39
C ALA A 753 -17.25 -0.90 4.60
N TRP A 754 -16.67 -0.10 5.50
CA TRP A 754 -17.11 1.28 5.74
C TRP A 754 -16.58 2.30 4.71
N THR A 755 -15.47 2.00 4.06
CA THR A 755 -14.98 2.76 2.91
C THR A 755 -15.93 2.63 1.73
N GLN A 756 -16.43 1.41 1.47
CA GLN A 756 -17.37 1.14 0.37
C GLN A 756 -18.65 1.98 0.46
N THR A 757 -19.14 2.26 1.67
CA THR A 757 -20.40 3.01 1.88
C THR A 757 -20.20 4.52 2.04
N ARG A 758 -18.98 5.02 1.81
CA ARG A 758 -18.59 6.43 1.99
C ARG A 758 -18.77 6.95 3.43
N PHE A 759 -18.91 6.06 4.41
CA PHE A 759 -19.19 6.46 5.78
C PHE A 759 -17.95 6.53 6.67
N HIS A 760 -16.95 5.68 6.41
CA HIS A 760 -15.62 5.72 7.05
C HIS A 760 -15.63 5.71 8.60
N LEU A 761 -16.67 5.15 9.21
CA LEU A 761 -16.87 5.07 10.66
C LEU A 761 -15.61 4.67 11.47
N PRO A 762 -14.78 3.69 11.05
CA PRO A 762 -13.59 3.27 11.79
C PRO A 762 -12.55 4.37 12.02
N VAL A 763 -12.56 5.42 11.20
CA VAL A 763 -11.50 6.43 11.19
C VAL A 763 -11.81 7.59 12.12
N TRP A 764 -13.07 8.04 12.18
CA TRP A 764 -13.45 9.27 12.89
C TRP A 764 -14.21 9.04 14.19
N LEU A 765 -14.81 7.86 14.41
CA LEU A 765 -15.58 7.59 15.62
C LEU A 765 -14.71 7.71 16.88
N GLY A 766 -15.18 8.46 17.88
CA GLY A 766 -14.43 8.81 19.09
C GLY A 766 -13.89 10.25 19.10
N PHE A 767 -13.57 10.83 17.94
CA PHE A 767 -13.02 12.20 17.87
C PHE A 767 -14.04 13.25 18.30
N GLY A 768 -15.29 13.11 17.87
CA GLY A 768 -16.36 14.06 18.16
C GLY A 768 -16.63 14.18 19.66
N ALA A 769 -16.82 13.06 20.36
CA ALA A 769 -16.99 13.08 21.82
C ALA A 769 -15.77 13.65 22.54
N ALA A 770 -14.55 13.23 22.16
CA ALA A 770 -13.33 13.68 22.82
C ALA A 770 -13.09 15.19 22.69
N ILE A 771 -13.23 15.76 21.48
CA ILE A 771 -13.04 17.20 21.24
C ILE A 771 -14.13 18.01 21.96
N ARG A 772 -15.39 17.58 21.87
CA ARG A 772 -16.51 18.23 22.55
C ARG A 772 -16.29 18.25 24.07
N HIS A 773 -15.95 17.11 24.65
CA HIS A 773 -15.74 16.96 26.08
C HIS A 773 -14.71 17.97 26.61
N VAL A 774 -13.55 18.07 25.95
CA VAL A 774 -12.50 18.98 26.43
C VAL A 774 -12.85 20.45 26.21
N ILE A 775 -13.58 20.80 25.15
CA ILE A 775 -14.05 22.17 24.90
C ILE A 775 -15.11 22.59 25.94
N GLU A 776 -16.04 21.69 26.30
CA GLU A 776 -17.06 21.94 27.31
C GLU A 776 -16.47 22.05 28.73
N LYS A 777 -15.40 21.29 29.01
CA LYS A 777 -14.68 21.32 30.29
C LYS A 777 -13.95 22.65 30.52
N ASP A 778 -13.26 23.16 29.51
CA ASP A 778 -12.65 24.50 29.54
C ASP A 778 -12.63 25.08 28.11
N VAL A 779 -13.28 26.23 27.94
CA VAL A 779 -13.34 26.96 26.67
C VAL A 779 -11.95 27.33 26.11
N LYS A 780 -10.92 27.39 26.96
CA LYS A 780 -9.54 27.61 26.53
C LYS A 780 -8.95 26.41 25.77
N ASN A 781 -9.49 25.21 25.97
CA ASN A 781 -9.01 24.00 25.30
C ASN A 781 -9.22 24.06 23.79
N LEU A 782 -10.21 24.81 23.29
CA LEU A 782 -10.33 25.05 21.86
C LEU A 782 -9.08 25.75 21.29
N HIS A 783 -8.61 26.81 21.95
CA HIS A 783 -7.40 27.50 21.54
C HIS A 783 -6.18 26.59 21.67
N MET A 784 -6.13 25.74 22.71
CA MET A 784 -5.07 24.76 22.88
C MET A 784 -5.02 23.73 21.74
N LEU A 785 -6.17 23.21 21.31
CA LEU A 785 -6.27 22.29 20.17
C LEU A 785 -5.82 22.96 18.86
N GLN A 786 -6.20 24.22 18.64
CA GLN A 786 -5.74 24.99 17.48
C GLN A 786 -4.24 25.26 17.52
N ASP A 787 -3.67 25.52 18.70
CA ASP A 787 -2.23 25.69 18.89
C ASP A 787 -1.49 24.37 18.66
N MET A 788 -2.02 23.24 19.13
CA MET A 788 -1.49 21.91 18.83
C MET A 788 -1.48 21.66 17.31
N TYR A 789 -2.55 22.00 16.59
CA TYR A 789 -2.64 21.81 15.13
C TYR A 789 -1.63 22.69 14.37
N LYS A 790 -1.34 23.89 14.86
CA LYS A 790 -0.38 24.81 14.23
C LYS A 790 1.07 24.47 14.54
N HIS A 791 1.35 23.93 15.72
CA HIS A 791 2.73 23.84 16.23
C HIS A 791 3.22 22.44 16.54
N TRP A 792 2.35 21.43 16.57
CA TRP A 792 2.73 20.05 16.84
C TRP A 792 2.51 19.16 15.60
N PRO A 793 3.59 18.74 14.90
CA PRO A 793 3.50 17.93 13.69
C PRO A 793 2.63 16.67 13.85
N PHE A 794 2.75 15.95 14.97
CA PHE A 794 1.97 14.74 15.24
C PHE A 794 0.46 15.01 15.24
N PHE A 795 0.03 16.06 15.94
CA PHE A 795 -1.38 16.41 16.01
C PHE A 795 -1.89 16.91 14.65
N ARG A 796 -1.09 17.72 13.94
CA ARG A 796 -1.41 18.14 12.57
C ARG A 796 -1.66 16.95 11.64
N VAL A 797 -0.71 16.03 11.50
CA VAL A 797 -0.87 14.92 10.54
C VAL A 797 -1.99 13.98 10.92
N THR A 798 -2.32 13.88 12.21
CA THR A 798 -3.47 13.11 12.71
C THR A 798 -4.77 13.77 12.23
N ILE A 799 -4.94 15.08 12.45
CA ILE A 799 -6.12 15.83 12.00
C ILE A 799 -6.21 15.88 10.47
N ASP A 800 -5.11 16.10 9.75
CA ASP A 800 -5.08 16.15 8.28
C ASP A 800 -5.47 14.81 7.64
N LEU A 801 -5.26 13.67 8.33
CA LEU A 801 -5.76 12.38 7.88
C LEU A 801 -7.28 12.30 8.04
N ILE A 802 -7.81 12.71 9.20
CA ILE A 802 -9.25 12.72 9.47
C ILE A 802 -9.97 13.65 8.49
N GLU A 803 -9.42 14.84 8.24
CA GLU A 803 -9.98 15.81 7.30
C GLU A 803 -10.02 15.27 5.86
N MET A 804 -8.96 14.57 5.42
CA MET A 804 -8.94 13.89 4.12
C MET A 804 -9.99 12.78 4.02
N VAL A 805 -10.18 11.99 5.09
CA VAL A 805 -11.21 10.94 5.10
C VAL A 805 -12.62 11.53 5.08
N PHE A 806 -12.86 12.64 5.79
CA PHE A 806 -14.12 13.38 5.67
C PHE A 806 -14.36 13.91 4.26
N ALA A 807 -13.31 14.37 3.56
CA ALA A 807 -13.42 14.82 2.17
C ALA A 807 -13.76 13.67 1.19
N LYS A 808 -13.50 12.42 1.57
CA LYS A 808 -13.91 11.21 0.85
C LYS A 808 -15.26 10.64 1.31
N GLY A 809 -15.84 11.22 2.36
CA GLY A 809 -17.06 10.73 3.00
C GLY A 809 -18.30 11.42 2.47
N ASP A 810 -19.40 10.67 2.41
CA ASP A 810 -20.71 11.18 2.00
C ASP A 810 -21.83 10.53 2.85
N PRO A 811 -22.38 11.25 3.84
CA PRO A 811 -23.46 10.73 4.67
C PRO A 811 -24.79 10.59 3.93
N GLY A 812 -25.00 11.28 2.80
CA GLY A 812 -26.16 11.11 1.92
C GLY A 812 -26.14 9.76 1.21
N ILE A 813 -24.98 9.37 0.69
CA ILE A 813 -24.76 8.01 0.15
C ILE A 813 -24.90 6.98 1.26
N ALA A 814 -24.31 7.19 2.45
CA ALA A 814 -24.48 6.25 3.57
C ALA A 814 -25.96 6.08 3.96
N ALA A 815 -26.76 7.16 3.94
CA ALA A 815 -28.20 7.11 4.18
C ALA A 815 -28.96 6.32 3.09
N LEU A 816 -28.50 6.34 1.84
CA LEU A 816 -29.07 5.51 0.77
C LEU A 816 -28.87 4.02 1.06
N TYR A 817 -27.68 3.61 1.51
CA TYR A 817 -27.44 2.21 1.91
C TYR A 817 -28.37 1.80 3.06
N ASP A 818 -28.54 2.65 4.08
CA ASP A 818 -29.48 2.40 5.17
C ASP A 818 -30.92 2.23 4.66
N LYS A 819 -31.40 3.18 3.85
CA LYS A 819 -32.76 3.14 3.29
C LYS A 819 -33.04 1.88 2.49
N LEU A 820 -32.04 1.38 1.75
CA LEU A 820 -32.21 0.23 0.85
C LEU A 820 -32.00 -1.11 1.54
N LEU A 821 -31.07 -1.20 2.49
CA LEU A 821 -30.51 -2.45 3.00
C LEU A 821 -30.77 -2.69 4.49
N VAL A 822 -30.99 -1.64 5.27
CA VAL A 822 -31.15 -1.73 6.73
C VAL A 822 -32.64 -1.77 7.09
N SER A 823 -32.99 -2.58 8.08
CA SER A 823 -34.35 -2.66 8.62
C SER A 823 -34.78 -1.33 9.26
N GLU A 824 -36.06 -0.96 9.12
CA GLU A 824 -36.58 0.33 9.61
C GLU A 824 -36.34 0.56 11.11
N GLU A 825 -36.32 -0.52 11.90
CA GLU A 825 -36.02 -0.47 13.34
C GLU A 825 -34.62 0.06 13.67
N LEU A 826 -33.66 -0.07 12.74
CA LEU A 826 -32.27 0.34 12.90
C LEU A 826 -31.97 1.69 12.25
N TRP A 827 -32.91 2.29 11.51
CA TRP A 827 -32.72 3.62 10.91
C TRP A 827 -32.39 4.70 11.94
N PRO A 828 -33.06 4.77 13.12
CA PRO A 828 -32.69 5.76 14.14
C PRO A 828 -31.24 5.61 14.64
N PHE A 829 -30.71 4.39 14.64
CA PHE A 829 -29.31 4.15 14.99
C PHE A 829 -28.36 4.68 13.90
N GLY A 830 -28.66 4.41 12.63
CA GLY A 830 -27.92 4.99 11.50
C GLY A 830 -27.97 6.52 11.47
N ASP A 831 -29.13 7.13 11.74
CA ASP A 831 -29.29 8.58 11.85
C ASP A 831 -28.43 9.16 12.97
N LYS A 832 -28.38 8.49 14.13
CA LYS A 832 -27.49 8.88 15.24
C LYS A 832 -26.02 8.87 14.83
N LEU A 833 -25.59 7.85 14.08
CA LEU A 833 -24.21 7.78 13.60
C LEU A 833 -23.91 8.90 12.58
N ARG A 834 -24.83 9.20 11.66
CA ARG A 834 -24.68 10.31 10.70
C ARG A 834 -24.67 11.68 11.38
N ALA A 835 -25.47 11.87 12.42
CA ALA A 835 -25.42 13.09 13.23
C ALA A 835 -24.03 13.25 13.90
N ASN A 836 -23.46 12.14 14.42
CA ASN A 836 -22.11 12.14 14.98
C ASN A 836 -21.04 12.45 13.91
N PHE A 837 -21.20 11.93 12.68
CA PHE A 837 -20.32 12.25 11.55
C PHE A 837 -20.27 13.76 11.29
N GLU A 838 -21.42 14.44 11.15
CA GLU A 838 -21.48 15.87 10.88
C GLU A 838 -20.98 16.72 12.06
N GLU A 839 -21.29 16.32 13.29
CA GLU A 839 -20.77 16.99 14.49
C GLU A 839 -19.24 16.87 14.58
N THR A 840 -18.69 15.67 14.37
CA THR A 840 -17.25 15.42 14.38
C THR A 840 -16.56 16.23 13.29
N LYS A 841 -17.10 16.23 12.06
CA LYS A 841 -16.57 17.02 10.94
C LYS A 841 -16.49 18.51 11.28
N LYS A 842 -17.54 19.08 11.90
CA LYS A 842 -17.55 20.48 12.35
C LYS A 842 -16.46 20.76 13.39
N LEU A 843 -16.29 19.89 14.37
CA LEU A 843 -15.28 20.02 15.42
C LEU A 843 -13.86 19.90 14.88
N ILE A 844 -13.64 19.02 13.90
CA ILE A 844 -12.36 18.89 13.19
C ILE A 844 -12.02 20.17 12.43
N LEU A 845 -12.95 20.72 11.66
CA LEU A 845 -12.75 22.00 10.95
C LEU A 845 -12.46 23.15 11.92
N GLN A 846 -13.18 23.20 13.05
CA GLN A 846 -12.95 24.20 14.10
C GLN A 846 -11.56 24.07 14.74
N THR A 847 -11.08 22.83 14.92
CA THR A 847 -9.75 22.52 15.45
C THR A 847 -8.65 22.90 14.45
N ALA A 848 -8.84 22.61 13.17
CA ALA A 848 -7.92 22.96 12.10
C ALA A 848 -7.91 24.48 11.80
N GLY A 849 -9.00 25.18 12.13
CA GLY A 849 -9.23 26.57 11.77
C GLY A 849 -9.64 26.75 10.31
N HIS A 850 -10.21 25.72 9.69
CA HIS A 850 -10.68 25.72 8.31
C HIS A 850 -12.19 25.98 8.26
N LYS A 851 -12.67 26.59 7.16
CA LYS A 851 -14.10 26.77 6.87
C LYS A 851 -14.67 25.58 6.12
N ASP A 852 -13.87 25.00 5.23
CA ASP A 852 -14.22 23.86 4.41
C ASP A 852 -13.15 22.78 4.48
N LEU A 853 -13.55 21.53 4.23
CA LEU A 853 -12.61 20.42 4.15
C LEU A 853 -11.53 20.68 3.10
N LEU A 854 -10.30 20.35 3.47
CA LEU A 854 -9.08 20.49 2.69
C LEU A 854 -8.81 21.93 2.23
N GLU A 855 -9.19 22.93 3.03
CA GLU A 855 -8.88 24.34 2.74
C GLU A 855 -7.37 24.57 2.57
N GLY A 856 -6.55 23.86 3.36
CA GLY A 856 -5.08 23.90 3.26
C GLY A 856 -4.47 23.11 2.09
N ASP A 857 -5.23 22.27 1.39
CA ASP A 857 -4.74 21.45 0.27
C ASP A 857 -5.73 21.46 -0.92
N PRO A 858 -5.77 22.56 -1.69
CA PRO A 858 -6.66 22.67 -2.85
C PRO A 858 -6.32 21.66 -3.96
N TYR A 859 -5.07 21.18 -4.03
CA TYR A 859 -4.65 20.20 -5.02
C TYR A 859 -5.27 18.83 -4.75
N LEU A 860 -5.26 18.39 -3.49
CA LEU A 860 -5.94 17.16 -3.09
C LEU A 860 -7.46 17.30 -3.22
N LYS A 861 -8.01 18.44 -2.80
CA LYS A 861 -9.46 18.73 -2.91
C LYS A 861 -9.98 18.63 -4.35
N GLN A 862 -9.27 19.24 -5.31
CA GLN A 862 -9.60 19.15 -6.73
C GLN A 862 -9.65 17.69 -7.20
N ARG A 863 -8.62 16.91 -6.90
CA ARG A 863 -8.50 15.52 -7.34
C ARG A 863 -9.62 14.65 -6.79
N LEU A 864 -9.90 14.75 -5.49
CA LEU A 864 -10.99 13.98 -4.87
C LEU A 864 -12.34 14.31 -5.51
N ARG A 865 -12.64 15.60 -5.71
CA ARG A 865 -13.87 16.03 -6.37
C ARG A 865 -14.06 15.50 -7.79
N LEU A 866 -12.97 15.40 -8.57
CA LEU A 866 -13.06 14.88 -9.93
C LEU A 866 -13.32 13.38 -9.96
N ARG A 867 -13.01 12.64 -8.87
CA ARG A 867 -13.33 11.21 -8.77
C ARG A 867 -14.77 10.95 -8.36
N ASP A 868 -15.37 11.87 -7.61
CA ASP A 868 -16.60 11.61 -6.86
C ASP A 868 -17.77 11.19 -7.76
N SER A 869 -17.99 11.83 -8.92
CA SER A 869 -19.09 11.44 -9.83
C SER A 869 -19.02 9.97 -10.25
N TYR A 870 -17.82 9.46 -10.56
CA TYR A 870 -17.65 8.05 -10.93
C TYR A 870 -17.92 7.14 -9.73
N ILE A 871 -17.37 7.47 -8.56
CA ILE A 871 -17.50 6.67 -7.33
C ILE A 871 -18.97 6.64 -6.88
N THR A 872 -19.66 7.77 -6.91
CA THR A 872 -21.07 7.91 -6.54
C THR A 872 -21.97 7.08 -7.44
N THR A 873 -21.71 7.06 -8.75
CA THR A 873 -22.45 6.16 -9.65
C THR A 873 -22.24 4.69 -9.27
N LEU A 874 -21.00 4.29 -8.97
CA LEU A 874 -20.69 2.94 -8.50
C LEU A 874 -21.32 2.64 -7.13
N ASN A 875 -21.42 3.62 -6.22
CA ASN A 875 -22.07 3.47 -4.92
C ASN A 875 -23.56 3.19 -5.05
N VAL A 876 -24.27 3.99 -5.86
CA VAL A 876 -25.69 3.76 -6.11
C VAL A 876 -25.89 2.40 -6.79
N CYS A 877 -25.07 2.07 -7.79
CA CYS A 877 -25.09 0.76 -8.44
C CYS A 877 -24.88 -0.38 -7.42
N GLN A 878 -23.93 -0.23 -6.50
CA GLN A 878 -23.64 -1.20 -5.45
C GLN A 878 -24.83 -1.38 -4.50
N ALA A 879 -25.39 -0.30 -3.98
CA ALA A 879 -26.49 -0.37 -3.00
C ALA A 879 -27.74 -1.06 -3.57
N TYR A 880 -28.14 -0.71 -4.80
CA TYR A 880 -29.26 -1.38 -5.48
C TYR A 880 -28.94 -2.82 -5.87
N THR A 881 -27.70 -3.12 -6.28
CA THR A 881 -27.25 -4.49 -6.55
C THR A 881 -27.33 -5.35 -5.28
N LEU A 882 -26.87 -4.83 -4.14
CA LEU A 882 -26.99 -5.51 -2.84
C LEU A 882 -28.45 -5.74 -2.45
N LYS A 883 -29.35 -4.78 -2.70
CA LYS A 883 -30.78 -4.95 -2.43
C LYS A 883 -31.36 -6.10 -3.25
N ARG A 884 -31.06 -6.15 -4.56
CA ARG A 884 -31.46 -7.23 -5.47
C ARG A 884 -30.90 -8.59 -5.06
N ILE A 885 -29.68 -8.62 -4.51
CA ILE A 885 -29.03 -9.85 -4.03
C ILE A 885 -29.67 -10.35 -2.73
N ARG A 886 -29.92 -9.44 -1.77
CA ARG A 886 -30.34 -9.79 -0.41
C ARG A 886 -31.85 -9.99 -0.26
N ASP A 887 -32.65 -9.34 -1.10
CA ASP A 887 -34.11 -9.38 -1.06
C ASP A 887 -34.70 -9.90 -2.39
N PRO A 888 -34.96 -11.21 -2.50
CA PRO A 888 -35.58 -11.80 -3.70
C PRO A 888 -37.00 -11.30 -3.99
N SER A 889 -37.66 -10.63 -3.03
CA SER A 889 -39.00 -10.07 -3.21
C SER A 889 -38.98 -8.66 -3.82
N TYR A 890 -37.79 -8.05 -3.94
CA TYR A 890 -37.60 -6.75 -4.57
C TYR A 890 -37.78 -6.84 -6.09
N ASN A 891 -39.00 -6.60 -6.55
CA ASN A 891 -39.35 -6.62 -7.97
C ASN A 891 -38.80 -5.38 -8.68
N VAL A 892 -38.09 -5.60 -9.79
CA VAL A 892 -37.56 -4.55 -10.65
C VAL A 892 -38.19 -4.64 -12.05
N THR A 893 -38.54 -3.50 -12.63
CA THR A 893 -39.00 -3.43 -14.02
C THR A 893 -37.80 -3.27 -14.91
N LEU A 894 -37.42 -4.34 -15.61
CA LEU A 894 -36.29 -4.31 -16.54
C LEU A 894 -36.69 -3.58 -17.83
N ARG A 895 -35.83 -2.68 -18.28
CA ARG A 895 -35.90 -2.12 -19.64
C ARG A 895 -35.35 -3.13 -20.65
N PRO A 896 -35.67 -2.99 -21.95
CA PRO A 896 -35.04 -3.81 -22.99
C PRO A 896 -33.51 -3.64 -22.98
N HIS A 897 -32.79 -4.71 -23.31
CA HIS A 897 -31.33 -4.71 -23.42
C HIS A 897 -30.84 -3.57 -24.33
N ILE A 898 -29.91 -2.77 -23.84
CA ILE A 898 -29.42 -1.56 -24.49
C ILE A 898 -28.16 -1.86 -25.32
N SER A 899 -27.22 -2.62 -24.77
CA SER A 899 -25.94 -2.91 -25.42
C SER A 899 -26.12 -3.70 -26.73
N LYS A 900 -25.55 -3.19 -27.82
CA LYS A 900 -25.55 -3.81 -29.16
C LYS A 900 -24.14 -4.28 -29.53
N GLU A 901 -23.57 -5.21 -28.75
CA GLU A 901 -22.23 -5.74 -29.03
C GLU A 901 -22.17 -6.28 -30.48
N ILE A 902 -21.26 -5.76 -31.31
CA ILE A 902 -21.21 -6.01 -32.77
C ILE A 902 -20.76 -7.46 -33.10
N ALA A 903 -20.30 -8.23 -32.12
CA ALA A 903 -20.04 -9.67 -32.27
C ALA A 903 -21.32 -10.47 -31.95
N GLU A 904 -21.62 -11.51 -32.72
CA GLU A 904 -22.84 -12.36 -32.73
C GLU A 904 -23.30 -13.00 -31.40
N SER A 905 -22.79 -12.61 -30.23
CA SER A 905 -23.30 -13.04 -28.93
C SER A 905 -24.15 -11.94 -28.31
N SER A 906 -25.48 -11.99 -28.50
CA SER A 906 -26.37 -11.52 -27.45
C SER A 906 -26.16 -12.46 -26.25
N LYS A 907 -25.17 -12.17 -25.40
CA LYS A 907 -24.76 -13.10 -24.34
C LYS A 907 -25.94 -13.30 -23.39
N SER A 908 -26.56 -14.47 -23.47
CA SER A 908 -27.73 -14.80 -22.66
C SER A 908 -27.34 -14.90 -21.18
N ALA A 909 -28.32 -14.78 -20.27
CA ALA A 909 -28.10 -15.07 -18.85
C ALA A 909 -27.45 -16.45 -18.60
N GLN A 910 -27.62 -17.39 -19.55
CA GLN A 910 -27.07 -18.73 -19.52
C GLN A 910 -25.55 -18.76 -19.76
N GLU A 911 -25.01 -17.87 -20.59
CA GLU A 911 -23.55 -17.73 -20.76
C GLU A 911 -22.93 -17.02 -19.56
N LEU A 912 -23.56 -15.99 -18.97
CA LEU A 912 -23.06 -15.37 -17.72
C LEU A 912 -22.94 -16.39 -16.56
N ILE A 913 -23.82 -17.39 -16.52
CA ILE A 913 -23.70 -18.54 -15.60
C ILE A 913 -22.50 -19.43 -15.97
N GLU A 914 -22.24 -19.70 -17.25
CA GLU A 914 -21.03 -20.42 -17.69
C GLU A 914 -19.73 -19.67 -17.36
N LEU A 915 -19.78 -18.33 -17.31
CA LEU A 915 -18.63 -17.48 -16.97
C LEU A 915 -18.31 -17.49 -15.46
N ASN A 916 -19.27 -17.76 -14.58
CA ASN A 916 -19.06 -17.99 -13.14
C ASN A 916 -19.98 -19.10 -12.60
N PRO A 917 -19.68 -20.38 -12.89
CA PRO A 917 -20.56 -21.50 -12.60
C PRO A 917 -20.73 -21.80 -11.11
N THR A 918 -19.90 -21.17 -10.27
CA THR A 918 -19.93 -21.28 -8.80
C THR A 918 -20.73 -20.19 -8.12
N SER A 919 -21.29 -19.22 -8.87
CA SER A 919 -22.09 -18.15 -8.28
C SER A 919 -23.40 -18.70 -7.70
N GLU A 920 -23.69 -18.37 -6.44
CA GLU A 920 -24.97 -18.66 -5.79
C GLU A 920 -26.02 -17.55 -6.04
N TYR A 921 -25.63 -16.47 -6.73
CA TYR A 921 -26.46 -15.30 -6.99
C TYR A 921 -27.08 -15.34 -8.38
N ALA A 922 -28.11 -14.51 -8.61
CA ALA A 922 -28.68 -14.38 -9.96
C ALA A 922 -27.59 -13.93 -10.96
N PRO A 923 -27.63 -14.42 -12.22
CA PRO A 923 -26.54 -14.24 -13.17
C PRO A 923 -26.15 -12.78 -13.34
N GLY A 924 -24.85 -12.48 -13.26
CA GLY A 924 -24.27 -11.15 -13.46
C GLY A 924 -24.32 -10.20 -12.26
N LEU A 925 -25.16 -10.43 -11.25
CA LEU A 925 -25.21 -9.55 -10.06
C LEU A 925 -23.91 -9.59 -9.23
N GLU A 926 -23.32 -10.77 -9.09
CA GLU A 926 -22.03 -10.92 -8.41
C GLU A 926 -20.92 -10.16 -9.14
N ASP A 927 -20.85 -10.29 -10.47
CA ASP A 927 -19.84 -9.61 -11.28
C ASP A 927 -20.00 -8.08 -11.22
N THR A 928 -21.23 -7.57 -11.31
CA THR A 928 -21.53 -6.15 -11.10
C THR A 928 -21.08 -5.69 -9.72
N LEU A 929 -21.38 -6.45 -8.67
CA LEU A 929 -20.98 -6.11 -7.31
C LEU A 929 -19.45 -6.10 -7.14
N ILE A 930 -18.74 -7.10 -7.69
CA ILE A 930 -17.26 -7.14 -7.69
C ILE A 930 -16.67 -5.91 -8.41
N LEU A 931 -17.22 -5.53 -9.57
CA LEU A 931 -16.79 -4.34 -10.31
C LEU A 931 -16.99 -3.07 -9.49
N THR A 932 -18.15 -2.89 -8.85
CA THR A 932 -18.38 -1.72 -7.98
C THR A 932 -17.40 -1.70 -6.80
N MET A 933 -17.17 -2.83 -6.13
CA MET A 933 -16.23 -2.90 -5.01
C MET A 933 -14.81 -2.52 -5.42
N LYS A 934 -14.37 -3.02 -6.58
CA LYS A 934 -13.08 -2.72 -7.18
C LYS A 934 -12.94 -1.25 -7.55
N GLY A 935 -13.93 -0.68 -8.25
CA GLY A 935 -13.91 0.71 -8.70
C GLY A 935 -13.97 1.69 -7.52
N ILE A 936 -14.87 1.48 -6.57
CA ILE A 936 -14.97 2.31 -5.35
C ILE A 936 -13.64 2.28 -4.56
N ALA A 937 -13.02 1.11 -4.41
CA ALA A 937 -11.73 0.98 -3.75
C ALA A 937 -10.61 1.72 -4.51
N ALA A 938 -10.59 1.64 -5.85
CA ALA A 938 -9.60 2.34 -6.68
C ALA A 938 -9.76 3.86 -6.63
N GLY A 939 -10.99 4.38 -6.53
CA GLY A 939 -11.25 5.82 -6.40
C GLY A 939 -10.95 6.37 -5.02
N LEU A 940 -11.31 5.62 -3.98
CA LEU A 940 -11.12 6.04 -2.58
C LEU A 940 -9.70 5.82 -2.07
N GLN A 941 -8.94 4.87 -2.63
CA GLN A 941 -7.53 4.61 -2.27
C GLN A 941 -7.38 4.44 -0.74
N ASN A 942 -6.37 5.09 -0.13
CA ASN A 942 -6.13 5.04 1.31
C ASN A 942 -7.15 5.84 2.13
N THR A 943 -7.58 5.26 3.26
CA THR A 943 -8.45 5.91 4.26
C THR A 943 -7.86 5.74 5.68
N GLY A 944 -8.16 4.62 6.35
CA GLY A 944 -7.83 4.33 7.75
C GLY A 944 -6.78 3.25 7.98
#